data_AF-E0SSW7-F1
#
_entry.id   AF-E0SSW7-F1
#
_cell.length_a   1.000
_cell.length_b   1.000
_cell.length_c   1.000
_cell.angle_alpha   90.00
_cell.angle_beta   90.00
_cell.angle_gamma   90.00
#
_symmetry.space_group_name_H-M   'P 1'
#
loop_
_entity.id
_entity.type
_entity.pdbx_description
1 polymer ?
#
loop_
_entity_poly.entity_id
_entity_poly.type
_entity_poly.pdbx_seq_one_letter_code
_entity_poly.pdbx_strand_id
1 'polypeptide(L)'
;MFNNGKTILVVIMISLLILSIPIFTLITLSSIEGQEPIYLAFIWHFHQPWYLDEYNSSFLLPWVRMHSIGNYFKMAYILSKYPSVKVVFTFPGSLLKQLELYLSGIKDYRLIISEKIAYGESLSIDEKIDMLRIPGGFFDINWNRIVDIVPRYRELRDRVQMAFNIYMNLPEDSMKRAVVSEFSEQDFIDLASLFNLFWIDPQILRELYPDIYNLRVKALSSNSIHFTRDDLVRILNVHRDIMSRIIDMYKQLARSGQIELIPVPYSHPLAPIITDFGWFEDFEIHVEKSLDLFKYYFSYEPKGIWPAEQAINDYAAKIFAEKGFLWTVTDQSILSKSGIDGSDPRNYCYPWKATYGDSAIYVFFRDTELSNLISFTYSNWDPVQAVNDLLNKVISRGRQAGAGSIVVIALDGENPWENYEEFGDVFLNTLYSKISELQNQGIIRTVLPSDYISTHSEYAKKLPIGMRIYLDLAGRDISDIPQNYFRDAYGELPRKSVMAQLGEGSWAGGELAIWIGQRQENAAWMLLAKAREDLLKTLNATTIREVSIINPLAVEYLLRAEASDWFWWYGGDGGGTFPANPLFKGYLRSMYRALGVNPPQYLLGDFNPDATPSWTLNIESPKSIETPPKIDGNINIIEWRNSLNISVGYPVPYVLVGMDSDNIYIATMFNTSEINQIGIAIYFTNMYRSVSPYNPGYNALPRCGNTPLGMGLFYEIYIDIAKSIAIVSVADGRGGWIELFKVNQIVVTNNSIELAVPWKYLSLSPGDVSYSVVAVCRGIDLVASSQRLGGTHYLVIPRPIASTTGKVILDIKDPIGDDNGTGTYVYPKNAVFKPGVFDLTGFKVIDQGDKLIFYVYVRDLGGNPWNGPNGFSLQYVQIYVRTTLGVAGKTNTFGLNANLTEDSAWHFALLLAPGWGSDPVPIGERAALVYFNGTTVVQDGILSVYTDVASNAIIAEVAKMVLPDVENAGKWIYTVVLTSYDGYGTDRIRSFSIEATEWVVGVGKDLAVATALGVVPRIMDLLAPSAELQYTMLNSFIADLKTGKAVLAQISGINASMAIEQAKPITITYTTLVERSYTTTRTMTETVTTYSISTIREVVREYDRGFILVLTMLMLGIGIAIGFLVTRLIINRRRI
;
A
#
# COMPACT_ATOMS: atom_id res chain seq x y z
N MET A 1 10.11 -67.00 58.20
CA MET A 1 10.52 -67.42 56.84
C MET A 1 9.71 -66.63 55.84
N PHE A 2 10.40 -65.86 54.97
CA PHE A 2 10.00 -65.27 53.68
C PHE A 2 8.48 -65.08 53.43
N ASN A 3 7.91 -63.89 53.23
CA ASN A 3 8.30 -62.89 52.23
C ASN A 3 7.46 -61.60 52.42
N ASN A 4 7.79 -60.76 53.41
CA ASN A 4 7.05 -59.52 53.74
C ASN A 4 7.71 -58.24 53.17
N GLY A 5 8.48 -58.36 52.08
CA GLY A 5 9.22 -57.23 51.50
C GLY A 5 8.50 -56.44 50.41
N LYS A 6 7.39 -56.95 49.82
CA LYS A 6 6.76 -56.31 48.65
C LYS A 6 5.50 -55.51 48.96
N THR A 7 4.80 -55.79 50.05
CA THR A 7 3.55 -55.07 50.39
C THR A 7 3.84 -53.74 51.10
N ILE A 8 4.90 -53.67 51.90
CA ILE A 8 5.28 -52.43 52.62
C ILE A 8 5.90 -51.40 51.65
N LEU A 9 6.66 -51.84 50.63
CA LEU A 9 7.24 -50.93 49.64
C LEU A 9 6.17 -50.29 48.74
N VAL A 10 5.10 -51.03 48.40
CA VAL A 10 3.98 -50.51 47.58
C VAL A 10 3.08 -49.57 48.39
N VAL A 11 2.85 -49.85 49.68
CA VAL A 11 2.09 -48.94 50.55
C VAL A 11 2.88 -47.67 50.86
N ILE A 12 4.21 -47.73 51.01
CA ILE A 12 5.07 -46.54 51.16
C ILE A 12 5.19 -45.76 49.84
N MET A 13 5.30 -46.43 48.68
CA MET A 13 5.30 -45.76 47.36
C MET A 13 3.97 -45.10 47.05
N ILE A 14 2.83 -45.73 47.36
CA ILE A 14 1.50 -45.15 47.14
C ILE A 14 1.23 -44.03 48.14
N SER A 15 1.71 -44.14 49.39
CA SER A 15 1.62 -43.04 50.36
C SER A 15 2.52 -41.85 49.96
N LEU A 16 3.71 -42.10 49.39
CA LEU A 16 4.57 -41.05 48.82
C LEU A 16 4.00 -40.45 47.53
N LEU A 17 3.32 -41.25 46.68
CA LEU A 17 2.66 -40.75 45.45
C LEU A 17 1.39 -39.95 45.75
N ILE A 18 0.62 -40.32 46.79
CA ILE A 18 -0.62 -39.65 47.21
C ILE A 18 -0.32 -38.43 48.10
N LEU A 19 0.84 -38.38 48.77
CA LEU A 19 1.33 -37.16 49.42
C LEU A 19 2.12 -36.23 48.48
N SER A 20 2.50 -36.67 47.27
CA SER A 20 3.15 -35.83 46.26
C SER A 20 2.17 -35.20 45.23
N ILE A 21 0.88 -35.49 45.32
CA ILE A 21 -0.18 -34.89 44.47
C ILE A 21 -1.36 -34.51 45.39
N PRO A 22 -1.13 -33.57 46.32
CA PRO A 22 -1.55 -32.19 46.07
C PRO A 22 -0.51 -31.17 46.55
N ILE A 23 0.73 -31.27 46.07
CA ILE A 23 1.75 -30.24 46.29
C ILE A 23 2.16 -29.54 44.97
N PHE A 24 1.93 -30.13 43.79
CA PHE A 24 2.21 -29.47 42.51
C PHE A 24 1.04 -28.67 41.89
N THR A 25 -0.16 -28.71 42.49
CA THR A 25 -1.29 -27.82 42.15
C THR A 25 -1.65 -26.85 43.27
N LEU A 26 -0.94 -26.90 44.41
CA LEU A 26 -0.99 -25.86 45.45
C LEU A 26 0.30 -25.02 45.54
N ILE A 27 1.37 -25.35 44.80
CA ILE A 27 2.60 -24.53 44.71
C ILE A 27 2.62 -23.58 43.49
N THR A 28 1.65 -23.66 42.57
CA THR A 28 1.42 -22.62 41.54
C THR A 28 0.20 -21.73 41.82
N LEU A 29 -0.53 -21.99 42.91
CA LEU A 29 -1.62 -21.12 43.40
C LEU A 29 -1.25 -20.34 44.67
N SER A 30 -0.04 -20.54 45.21
CA SER A 30 0.50 -19.82 46.36
C SER A 30 1.64 -18.85 46.00
N SER A 31 1.80 -18.50 44.71
CA SER A 31 2.78 -17.51 44.25
C SER A 31 2.20 -16.37 43.39
N ILE A 32 0.86 -16.30 43.23
CA ILE A 32 0.20 -15.17 42.56
C ILE A 32 -0.28 -14.11 43.59
N GLU A 33 -0.36 -14.45 44.87
CA GLU A 33 -0.55 -13.45 45.92
C GLU A 33 0.74 -12.62 46.09
N GLY A 34 0.78 -11.48 45.40
CA GLY A 34 1.82 -10.47 45.55
C GLY A 34 2.47 -9.97 44.25
N GLN A 35 2.12 -10.52 43.08
CA GLN A 35 2.64 -10.02 41.80
C GLN A 35 1.65 -9.01 41.20
N GLU A 36 2.12 -7.78 40.92
CA GLU A 36 1.29 -6.77 40.25
C GLU A 36 0.81 -7.25 38.87
N PRO A 37 -0.42 -6.89 38.45
CA PRO A 37 -0.92 -7.24 37.12
C PRO A 37 -0.13 -6.50 36.03
N ILE A 38 -0.13 -7.04 34.82
CA ILE A 38 0.38 -6.34 33.64
C ILE A 38 -0.69 -5.34 33.20
N TYR A 39 -0.35 -4.06 33.22
CA TYR A 39 -1.26 -3.02 32.77
C TYR A 39 -1.34 -3.00 31.24
N LEU A 40 -2.53 -2.78 30.71
CA LEU A 40 -2.78 -2.74 29.27
C LEU A 40 -3.62 -1.52 28.91
N ALA A 41 -3.12 -0.68 28.00
CA ALA A 41 -3.87 0.45 27.46
C ALA A 41 -4.16 0.21 25.98
N PHE A 42 -5.45 0.18 25.62
CA PHE A 42 -5.90 0.23 24.23
C PHE A 42 -6.27 1.65 23.87
N ILE A 43 -5.80 2.10 22.70
CA ILE A 43 -6.15 3.40 22.12
C ILE A 43 -6.61 3.16 20.69
N TRP A 44 -7.91 3.31 20.46
CA TRP A 44 -8.50 3.27 19.12
C TRP A 44 -8.55 4.69 18.57
N HIS A 45 -7.76 4.94 17.54
CA HIS A 45 -7.69 6.22 16.87
C HIS A 45 -8.73 6.29 15.76
N PHE A 46 -9.79 7.08 15.95
CA PHE A 46 -10.71 7.36 14.85
C PHE A 46 -10.22 8.54 14.04
N HIS A 47 -10.31 8.46 12.72
CA HIS A 47 -10.04 9.62 11.89
C HIS A 47 -10.79 9.59 10.57
N GLN A 48 -11.09 10.78 10.06
CA GLN A 48 -11.47 10.95 8.66
C GLN A 48 -10.95 12.30 8.18
N PRO A 49 -10.36 12.36 6.97
CA PRO A 49 -10.10 13.61 6.27
C PRO A 49 -11.36 14.46 6.08
N TRP A 50 -11.17 15.71 5.71
CA TRP A 50 -12.26 16.58 5.28
C TRP A 50 -12.76 16.18 3.89
N TYR A 51 -14.02 15.74 3.74
CA TYR A 51 -14.56 15.39 2.42
C TYR A 51 -15.47 16.46 1.82
N LEU A 52 -15.67 17.57 2.52
CA LEU A 52 -16.61 18.60 2.12
C LEU A 52 -16.07 19.31 0.87
N ASP A 53 -16.88 19.39 -0.18
CA ASP A 53 -16.50 20.03 -1.44
C ASP A 53 -16.15 21.53 -1.26
N GLU A 54 -15.60 22.14 -2.31
CA GLU A 54 -15.18 23.55 -2.25
C GLU A 54 -16.35 24.53 -2.01
N TYR A 55 -17.59 24.11 -2.28
CA TYR A 55 -18.82 24.89 -2.13
C TYR A 55 -19.56 24.63 -0.82
N ASN A 56 -19.03 23.76 0.04
CA ASN A 56 -19.68 23.25 1.25
C ASN A 56 -21.11 22.68 1.02
N SER A 57 -21.34 22.07 -0.14
CA SER A 57 -22.66 21.59 -0.57
C SER A 57 -22.87 20.10 -0.33
N SER A 58 -21.81 19.30 -0.46
CA SER A 58 -21.85 17.84 -0.33
C SER A 58 -20.47 17.28 0.02
N PHE A 59 -20.44 16.02 0.47
CA PHE A 59 -19.18 15.30 0.67
C PHE A 59 -18.78 14.52 -0.58
N LEU A 60 -17.52 14.65 -1.01
CA LEU A 60 -16.98 13.92 -2.16
C LEU A 60 -16.95 12.40 -1.93
N LEU A 61 -16.66 11.98 -0.70
CA LEU A 61 -16.53 10.59 -0.31
C LEU A 61 -17.46 10.22 0.85
N PRO A 62 -17.94 8.96 0.92
CA PRO A 62 -18.95 8.56 1.88
C PRO A 62 -18.37 8.12 3.24
N TRP A 63 -17.04 8.21 3.43
CA TRP A 63 -16.33 7.47 4.48
C TRP A 63 -16.73 7.84 5.91
N VAL A 64 -17.01 9.11 6.20
CA VAL A 64 -17.58 9.50 7.50
C VAL A 64 -18.89 8.73 7.77
N ARG A 65 -19.78 8.63 6.79
CA ARG A 65 -21.04 7.87 6.93
C ARG A 65 -20.79 6.37 6.99
N MET A 66 -19.94 5.82 6.12
CA MET A 66 -19.64 4.38 6.05
C MET A 66 -19.00 3.86 7.35
N HIS A 67 -17.95 4.51 7.86
CA HIS A 67 -17.33 4.09 9.11
C HIS A 67 -18.20 4.39 10.33
N SER A 68 -19.13 5.35 10.26
CA SER A 68 -20.13 5.55 11.32
C SER A 68 -21.05 4.34 11.52
N ILE A 69 -21.52 3.74 10.42
CA ILE A 69 -22.46 2.63 10.44
C ILE A 69 -21.78 1.27 10.56
N GLY A 70 -20.51 1.17 10.14
CA GLY A 70 -19.71 -0.05 10.22
C GLY A 70 -18.88 -0.17 11.50
N ASN A 71 -18.38 0.95 12.05
CA ASN A 71 -17.29 0.91 13.04
C ASN A 71 -17.57 1.76 14.29
N TYR A 72 -17.73 3.08 14.16
CA TYR A 72 -17.72 4.00 15.31
C TYR A 72 -18.79 3.65 16.34
N PHE A 73 -20.03 3.40 15.92
CA PHE A 73 -21.08 3.02 16.87
C PHE A 73 -20.85 1.61 17.45
N LYS A 74 -20.49 0.65 16.60
CA LYS A 74 -20.28 -0.75 16.99
C LYS A 74 -19.23 -0.90 18.08
N MET A 75 -18.09 -0.23 17.94
CA MET A 75 -16.97 -0.46 18.85
C MET A 75 -17.34 -0.09 20.29
N ALA A 76 -18.03 1.04 20.48
CA ALA A 76 -18.59 1.41 21.77
C ALA A 76 -19.69 0.44 22.23
N TYR A 77 -20.58 0.03 21.32
CA TYR A 77 -21.67 -0.89 21.65
C TYR A 77 -21.16 -2.26 22.12
N ILE A 78 -20.19 -2.87 21.44
CA ILE A 78 -19.55 -4.13 21.86
C ILE A 78 -18.85 -3.93 23.21
N LEU A 79 -18.05 -2.87 23.36
CA LEU A 79 -17.34 -2.59 24.61
C LEU A 79 -18.29 -2.43 25.82
N SER A 80 -19.47 -1.84 25.62
CA SER A 80 -20.46 -1.64 26.69
C SER A 80 -20.91 -2.94 27.37
N LYS A 81 -20.76 -4.08 26.69
CA LYS A 81 -21.08 -5.42 27.21
C LYS A 81 -20.00 -5.98 28.16
N TYR A 82 -18.83 -5.35 28.21
CA TYR A 82 -17.66 -5.78 28.99
C TYR A 82 -17.23 -4.67 29.97
N PRO A 83 -18.02 -4.36 31.01
CA PRO A 83 -17.87 -3.15 31.84
C PRO A 83 -16.55 -3.07 32.63
N SER A 84 -15.83 -4.19 32.79
CA SER A 84 -14.52 -4.22 33.45
C SER A 84 -13.35 -3.86 32.50
N VAL A 85 -13.58 -3.82 31.19
CA VAL A 85 -12.56 -3.51 30.19
C VAL A 85 -12.55 -2.01 29.93
N LYS A 86 -11.36 -1.40 30.08
CA LYS A 86 -11.10 0.03 29.90
C LYS A 86 -10.36 0.28 28.59
N VAL A 87 -10.78 1.32 27.87
CA VAL A 87 -10.29 1.63 26.51
C VAL A 87 -10.28 3.14 26.30
N VAL A 88 -9.33 3.64 25.51
CA VAL A 88 -9.29 5.04 25.06
C VAL A 88 -9.79 5.12 23.61
N PHE A 89 -10.61 6.12 23.32
CA PHE A 89 -11.03 6.46 21.95
C PHE A 89 -10.64 7.89 21.61
N THR A 90 -10.16 8.09 20.37
CA THR A 90 -9.92 9.44 19.85
C THR A 90 -11.12 9.93 19.04
N PHE A 91 -11.29 11.26 18.98
CA PHE A 91 -12.18 11.91 18.02
C PHE A 91 -11.50 13.18 17.47
N PRO A 92 -11.16 13.25 16.18
CA PRO A 92 -10.64 14.47 15.58
C PRO A 92 -11.76 15.47 15.30
N GLY A 93 -11.38 16.74 15.22
CA GLY A 93 -12.32 17.82 14.91
C GLY A 93 -12.95 17.68 13.52
N SER A 94 -12.19 17.19 12.54
CA SER A 94 -12.67 16.86 11.19
C SER A 94 -13.83 15.86 11.22
N LEU A 95 -13.70 14.78 12.00
CA LEU A 95 -14.73 13.76 12.12
C LEU A 95 -15.98 14.31 12.84
N LEU A 96 -15.80 14.95 14.00
CA LEU A 96 -16.91 15.49 14.79
C LEU A 96 -17.74 16.50 14.00
N LYS A 97 -17.07 17.39 13.25
CA LYS A 97 -17.78 18.41 12.47
C LYS A 97 -18.54 17.79 11.30
N GLN A 98 -17.97 16.81 10.61
CA GLN A 98 -18.63 16.16 9.49
C GLN A 98 -19.82 15.29 9.95
N LEU A 99 -19.72 14.62 11.11
CA LEU A 99 -20.85 13.93 11.74
C LEU A 99 -22.04 14.89 11.99
N GLU A 100 -21.76 16.07 12.55
CA GLU A 100 -22.79 17.10 12.76
C GLU A 100 -23.43 17.55 11.43
N LEU A 101 -22.61 17.80 10.41
CA LEU A 101 -23.09 18.23 9.09
C LEU A 101 -23.99 17.18 8.43
N TYR A 102 -23.65 15.89 8.55
CA TYR A 102 -24.52 14.79 8.12
C TYR A 102 -25.86 14.79 8.82
N LEU A 103 -25.86 14.92 10.16
CA LEU A 103 -27.10 14.95 10.95
C LEU A 103 -27.94 16.21 10.68
N SER A 104 -27.29 17.28 10.22
CA SER A 104 -27.91 18.54 9.79
C SER A 104 -28.42 18.51 8.34
N GLY A 105 -28.14 17.45 7.59
CA GLY A 105 -28.71 17.19 6.26
C GLY A 105 -27.75 17.35 5.07
N ILE A 106 -26.47 17.64 5.29
CA ILE A 106 -25.45 17.54 4.22
C ILE A 106 -25.22 16.07 3.90
N LYS A 107 -25.00 15.74 2.63
CA LYS A 107 -24.94 14.36 2.14
C LYS A 107 -23.69 14.14 1.30
N ASP A 108 -23.16 12.93 1.30
CA ASP A 108 -22.21 12.52 0.28
C ASP A 108 -22.91 12.20 -1.04
N TYR A 109 -22.15 12.25 -2.14
CA TYR A 109 -22.68 11.91 -3.47
C TYR A 109 -23.32 10.52 -3.55
N ARG A 110 -22.82 9.51 -2.81
CA ARG A 110 -23.40 8.16 -2.84
C ARG A 110 -24.77 8.15 -2.15
N LEU A 111 -24.93 8.91 -1.06
CA LEU A 111 -26.23 9.09 -0.39
C LEU A 111 -27.21 9.86 -1.27
N ILE A 112 -26.77 10.93 -1.94
CA ILE A 112 -27.61 11.71 -2.87
C ILE A 112 -28.18 10.80 -3.98
N ILE A 113 -27.30 10.03 -4.63
CA ILE A 113 -27.71 9.08 -5.68
C ILE A 113 -28.63 7.98 -5.10
N SER A 114 -28.30 7.44 -3.93
CA SER A 114 -29.12 6.41 -3.28
C SER A 114 -30.53 6.91 -2.96
N GLU A 115 -30.68 8.15 -2.49
CA GLU A 115 -32.00 8.74 -2.21
C GLU A 115 -32.81 9.00 -3.48
N LYS A 116 -32.18 9.49 -4.55
CA LYS A 116 -32.87 9.63 -5.86
C LYS A 116 -33.47 8.29 -6.31
N ILE A 117 -32.69 7.21 -6.20
CA ILE A 117 -33.13 5.84 -6.46
C ILE A 117 -34.20 5.39 -5.45
N ALA A 118 -34.12 5.79 -4.19
CA ALA A 118 -35.13 5.44 -3.19
C ALA A 118 -36.49 6.10 -3.49
N TYR A 119 -36.50 7.31 -4.06
CA TYR A 119 -37.71 8.15 -4.18
C TYR A 119 -38.35 8.29 -5.56
N GLY A 120 -37.84 7.60 -6.58
CA GLY A 120 -38.47 7.65 -7.92
C GLY A 120 -37.75 8.56 -8.92
N GLU A 121 -36.68 9.24 -8.52
CA GLU A 121 -36.04 10.25 -9.34
C GLU A 121 -35.16 9.63 -10.44
N SER A 122 -35.07 10.31 -11.59
CA SER A 122 -34.21 9.89 -12.68
C SER A 122 -32.75 10.25 -12.41
N LEU A 123 -31.84 9.33 -12.74
CA LEU A 123 -30.39 9.58 -12.71
C LEU A 123 -29.89 10.01 -14.08
N SER A 124 -28.95 10.95 -14.08
CA SER A 124 -28.14 11.30 -15.25
C SER A 124 -27.21 10.14 -15.66
N ILE A 125 -26.65 10.22 -16.87
CA ILE A 125 -25.65 9.23 -17.35
C ILE A 125 -24.41 9.27 -16.47
N ASP A 126 -23.94 10.46 -16.08
CA ASP A 126 -22.75 10.60 -15.24
C ASP A 126 -22.98 10.00 -13.84
N GLU A 127 -24.13 10.24 -13.20
CA GLU A 127 -24.45 9.61 -11.91
C GLU A 127 -24.49 8.08 -12.01
N LYS A 128 -25.01 7.54 -13.10
CA LYS A 128 -24.99 6.09 -13.34
C LYS A 128 -23.58 5.57 -13.55
N ILE A 129 -22.73 6.29 -14.28
CA ILE A 129 -21.32 5.93 -14.44
C ILE A 129 -20.57 6.00 -13.11
N ASP A 130 -20.85 6.99 -12.28
CA ASP A 130 -20.26 7.13 -10.95
C ASP A 130 -20.61 5.95 -10.05
N MET A 131 -21.83 5.40 -10.16
CA MET A 131 -22.19 4.16 -9.45
C MET A 131 -21.38 2.96 -9.93
N LEU A 132 -21.16 2.86 -11.25
CA LEU A 132 -20.52 1.71 -11.90
C LEU A 132 -18.98 1.79 -11.95
N ARG A 133 -18.37 2.88 -11.49
CA ARG A 133 -16.91 3.07 -11.58
C ARG A 133 -16.15 2.05 -10.71
N ILE A 134 -15.06 1.48 -11.23
CA ILE A 134 -14.15 0.55 -10.55
C ILE A 134 -12.69 0.94 -10.87
N PRO A 135 -11.77 1.03 -9.88
CA PRO A 135 -12.06 1.08 -8.44
C PRO A 135 -12.90 2.33 -8.14
N GLY A 136 -13.73 2.29 -7.09
CA GLY A 136 -14.64 3.38 -6.78
C GLY A 136 -16.11 2.99 -6.68
N GLY A 137 -16.93 4.03 -6.80
CA GLY A 137 -18.36 3.94 -7.02
C GLY A 137 -19.10 3.24 -5.89
N PHE A 138 -20.03 2.36 -6.25
CA PHE A 138 -20.82 1.56 -5.32
C PHE A 138 -20.22 0.15 -5.16
N PHE A 139 -18.93 -0.03 -5.46
CA PHE A 139 -18.16 -1.26 -5.18
C PHE A 139 -17.03 -1.03 -4.16
N ASP A 140 -17.00 0.18 -3.60
CA ASP A 140 -16.04 0.66 -2.60
C ASP A 140 -16.32 0.06 -1.22
N ILE A 141 -16.02 -1.23 -1.08
CA ILE A 141 -16.11 -2.05 0.13
C ILE A 141 -15.23 -3.30 -0.09
N ASN A 142 -14.84 -4.04 0.95
CA ASN A 142 -13.98 -5.22 0.78
C ASN A 142 -14.56 -6.29 -0.18
N TRP A 143 -13.88 -6.56 -1.29
CA TRP A 143 -14.37 -7.52 -2.30
C TRP A 143 -14.34 -8.96 -1.82
N ASN A 144 -13.20 -9.37 -1.25
CA ASN A 144 -12.97 -10.75 -0.80
C ASN A 144 -13.95 -11.19 0.30
N ARG A 145 -14.40 -10.27 1.14
CA ARG A 145 -15.31 -10.54 2.26
C ARG A 145 -16.78 -10.30 1.91
N ILE A 146 -17.06 -9.45 0.93
CA ILE A 146 -18.42 -8.97 0.68
C ILE A 146 -18.80 -9.08 -0.80
N VAL A 147 -18.18 -8.30 -1.69
CA VAL A 147 -18.63 -8.20 -3.09
C VAL A 147 -18.62 -9.58 -3.77
N ASP A 148 -17.56 -10.36 -3.57
CA ASP A 148 -17.40 -11.67 -4.21
C ASP A 148 -18.18 -12.80 -3.52
N ILE A 149 -18.60 -12.55 -2.27
CA ILE A 149 -19.38 -13.49 -1.46
C ILE A 149 -20.87 -13.34 -1.75
N VAL A 150 -21.34 -12.11 -1.96
CA VAL A 150 -22.76 -11.82 -2.20
C VAL A 150 -23.09 -12.06 -3.68
N PRO A 151 -23.90 -13.08 -4.04
CA PRO A 151 -23.99 -13.53 -5.43
C PRO A 151 -24.44 -12.45 -6.42
N ARG A 152 -25.48 -11.68 -6.08
CA ARG A 152 -26.01 -10.59 -6.91
C ARG A 152 -25.01 -9.43 -7.04
N TYR A 153 -24.22 -9.17 -5.99
CA TYR A 153 -23.23 -8.09 -6.00
C TYR A 153 -22.07 -8.44 -6.93
N ARG A 154 -21.55 -9.68 -6.83
CA ARG A 154 -20.54 -10.22 -7.74
C ARG A 154 -21.00 -10.19 -9.19
N GLU A 155 -22.23 -10.63 -9.47
CA GLU A 155 -22.79 -10.61 -10.83
C GLU A 155 -22.79 -9.19 -11.43
N LEU A 156 -23.24 -8.18 -10.66
CA LEU A 156 -23.23 -6.79 -11.10
C LEU A 156 -21.81 -6.28 -11.32
N ARG A 157 -20.87 -6.61 -10.42
CA ARG A 157 -19.45 -6.25 -10.54
C ARG A 157 -18.82 -6.84 -11.81
N ASP A 158 -19.06 -8.12 -12.09
CA ASP A 158 -18.56 -8.81 -13.29
C ASP A 158 -19.11 -8.18 -14.58
N ARG A 159 -20.41 -7.87 -14.61
CA ARG A 159 -21.05 -7.18 -15.75
C ARG A 159 -20.47 -5.80 -15.99
N VAL A 160 -20.19 -5.04 -14.93
CA VAL A 160 -19.56 -3.71 -15.01
C VAL A 160 -18.17 -3.80 -15.64
N GLN A 161 -17.32 -4.70 -15.13
CA GLN A 161 -15.98 -4.89 -15.66
C GLN A 161 -16.02 -5.28 -17.14
N MET A 162 -16.95 -6.18 -17.53
CA MET A 162 -17.14 -6.57 -18.92
C MET A 162 -17.57 -5.39 -19.80
N ALA A 163 -18.52 -4.56 -19.35
CA ALA A 163 -18.99 -3.40 -20.10
C ALA A 163 -17.86 -2.37 -20.35
N PHE A 164 -17.08 -2.02 -19.33
CA PHE A 164 -15.95 -1.10 -19.50
C PHE A 164 -14.89 -1.66 -20.45
N ASN A 165 -14.58 -2.96 -20.37
CA ASN A 165 -13.62 -3.61 -21.28
C ASN A 165 -14.06 -3.55 -22.75
N ILE A 166 -15.36 -3.64 -23.03
CA ILE A 166 -15.90 -3.59 -24.40
C ILE A 166 -15.85 -2.16 -24.96
N TYR A 167 -16.15 -1.14 -24.15
CA TYR A 167 -16.44 0.21 -24.64
C TYR A 167 -15.34 1.27 -24.38
N MET A 168 -14.26 0.94 -23.67
CA MET A 168 -13.22 1.92 -23.25
C MET A 168 -12.56 2.72 -24.39
N ASN A 169 -12.54 2.20 -25.62
CA ASN A 169 -11.89 2.85 -26.77
C ASN A 169 -12.79 3.88 -27.49
N LEU A 170 -14.04 4.07 -27.06
CA LEU A 170 -14.94 5.07 -27.63
C LEU A 170 -14.65 6.48 -27.06
N PRO A 171 -15.02 7.56 -27.78
CA PRO A 171 -15.04 8.90 -27.20
C PRO A 171 -15.87 8.92 -25.91
N GLU A 172 -15.46 9.74 -24.93
CA GLU A 172 -15.95 9.68 -23.54
C GLU A 172 -17.49 9.62 -23.44
N ASP A 173 -18.21 10.54 -24.08
CA ASP A 173 -19.67 10.58 -24.04
C ASP A 173 -20.34 9.33 -24.63
N SER A 174 -19.75 8.78 -25.69
CA SER A 174 -20.24 7.57 -26.35
C SER A 174 -19.96 6.32 -25.52
N MET A 175 -18.78 6.26 -24.91
CA MET A 175 -18.38 5.20 -23.96
C MET A 175 -19.33 5.17 -22.76
N LYS A 176 -19.58 6.31 -22.12
CA LYS A 176 -20.50 6.44 -20.98
C LYS A 176 -21.91 5.94 -21.31
N ARG A 177 -22.46 6.35 -22.47
CA ARG A 177 -23.80 5.90 -22.92
C ARG A 177 -23.86 4.40 -23.17
N ALA A 178 -22.84 3.84 -23.82
CA ALA A 178 -22.78 2.41 -24.13
C ALA A 178 -22.72 1.56 -22.86
N VAL A 179 -21.83 1.91 -21.92
CA VAL A 179 -21.71 1.21 -20.62
C VAL A 179 -23.03 1.25 -19.87
N VAL A 180 -23.67 2.43 -19.73
CA VAL A 180 -24.94 2.57 -19.00
C VAL A 180 -26.08 1.75 -19.64
N SER A 181 -26.07 1.57 -20.96
CA SER A 181 -27.13 0.84 -21.67
C SER A 181 -27.15 -0.67 -21.38
N GLU A 182 -26.08 -1.23 -20.81
CA GLU A 182 -25.99 -2.64 -20.38
C GLU A 182 -26.73 -2.93 -19.06
N PHE A 183 -27.24 -1.89 -18.38
CA PHE A 183 -27.84 -1.98 -17.05
C PHE A 183 -29.29 -1.48 -17.03
N SER A 184 -30.15 -2.27 -16.39
CA SER A 184 -31.55 -1.94 -16.14
C SER A 184 -31.72 -1.04 -14.92
N GLU A 185 -32.90 -0.43 -14.75
CA GLU A 185 -33.23 0.33 -13.54
C GLU A 185 -33.15 -0.53 -12.26
N GLN A 186 -33.58 -1.79 -12.33
CA GLN A 186 -33.50 -2.73 -11.21
C GLN A 186 -32.04 -3.03 -10.82
N ASP A 187 -31.11 -3.09 -11.79
CA ASP A 187 -29.69 -3.27 -11.50
C ASP A 187 -29.14 -2.13 -10.63
N PHE A 188 -29.56 -0.88 -10.88
CA PHE A 188 -29.17 0.28 -10.07
C PHE A 188 -29.82 0.27 -8.67
N ILE A 189 -31.08 -0.16 -8.55
CA ILE A 189 -31.75 -0.33 -7.23
C ILE A 189 -31.03 -1.40 -6.40
N ASP A 190 -30.71 -2.53 -7.02
CA ASP A 190 -29.99 -3.62 -6.36
C ASP A 190 -28.60 -3.17 -5.92
N LEU A 191 -27.83 -2.52 -6.80
CA LEU A 191 -26.49 -2.02 -6.50
C LEU A 191 -26.50 -1.01 -5.35
N ALA A 192 -27.42 -0.04 -5.37
CA ALA A 192 -27.57 0.94 -4.29
C ALA A 192 -27.93 0.28 -2.96
N SER A 193 -28.83 -0.71 -2.98
CA SER A 193 -29.26 -1.44 -1.78
C SER A 193 -28.15 -2.30 -1.22
N LEU A 194 -27.40 -3.02 -2.06
CA LEU A 194 -26.29 -3.87 -1.67
C LEU A 194 -25.16 -3.07 -1.03
N PHE A 195 -24.73 -1.99 -1.68
CA PHE A 195 -23.68 -1.12 -1.16
C PHE A 195 -24.04 -0.59 0.24
N ASN A 196 -25.23 0.01 0.38
CA ASN A 196 -25.63 0.59 1.66
C ASN A 196 -25.89 -0.50 2.73
N LEU A 197 -26.51 -1.63 2.39
CA LEU A 197 -26.82 -2.69 3.35
C LEU A 197 -25.57 -3.36 3.93
N PHE A 198 -24.57 -3.64 3.08
CA PHE A 198 -23.42 -4.44 3.50
C PHE A 198 -22.37 -3.64 4.28
N TRP A 199 -22.40 -2.32 4.20
CA TRP A 199 -21.62 -1.42 5.03
C TRP A 199 -22.11 -1.32 6.49
N ILE A 200 -23.37 -1.67 6.76
CA ILE A 200 -23.86 -1.70 8.15
C ILE A 200 -23.29 -2.95 8.83
N ASP A 201 -22.78 -2.74 10.04
CA ASP A 201 -22.24 -3.80 10.86
C ASP A 201 -23.23 -4.98 11.09
N PRO A 202 -22.80 -6.25 10.92
CA PRO A 202 -23.67 -7.41 11.08
C PRO A 202 -24.24 -7.60 12.49
N GLN A 203 -23.43 -7.42 13.54
CA GLN A 203 -23.91 -7.55 14.92
C GLN A 203 -24.91 -6.46 15.28
N ILE A 204 -24.67 -5.21 14.87
CA ILE A 204 -25.63 -4.11 15.06
C ILE A 204 -26.94 -4.39 14.34
N LEU A 205 -26.90 -4.83 13.07
CA LEU A 205 -28.12 -5.22 12.35
C LEU A 205 -28.87 -6.33 13.09
N ARG A 206 -28.18 -7.38 13.48
CA ARG A 206 -28.77 -8.57 14.11
C ARG A 206 -29.45 -8.25 15.44
N GLU A 207 -28.86 -7.37 16.24
CA GLU A 207 -29.35 -7.07 17.59
C GLU A 207 -30.34 -5.90 17.63
N LEU A 208 -30.17 -4.87 16.80
CA LEU A 208 -30.96 -3.63 16.86
C LEU A 208 -31.95 -3.47 15.70
N TYR A 209 -31.70 -4.09 14.54
CA TYR A 209 -32.50 -3.93 13.33
C TYR A 209 -32.80 -5.27 12.63
N PRO A 210 -33.45 -6.24 13.32
CA PRO A 210 -33.62 -7.61 12.84
C PRO A 210 -34.33 -7.71 11.48
N ASP A 211 -35.23 -6.79 11.16
CA ASP A 211 -35.91 -6.76 9.86
C ASP A 211 -34.95 -6.45 8.70
N ILE A 212 -33.95 -5.60 8.90
CA ILE A 212 -32.92 -5.28 7.92
C ILE A 212 -31.86 -6.38 7.89
N TYR A 213 -31.53 -6.98 9.03
CA TYR A 213 -30.68 -8.17 9.08
C TYR A 213 -31.23 -9.31 8.22
N ASN A 214 -32.56 -9.51 8.21
CA ASN A 214 -33.20 -10.51 7.35
C ASN A 214 -32.99 -10.24 5.85
N LEU A 215 -32.90 -8.98 5.42
CA LEU A 215 -32.54 -8.65 4.02
C LEU A 215 -31.10 -9.07 3.71
N ARG A 216 -30.17 -8.81 4.63
CA ARG A 216 -28.77 -9.22 4.51
C ARG A 216 -28.63 -10.74 4.36
N VAL A 217 -29.34 -11.51 5.19
CA VAL A 217 -29.35 -12.98 5.13
C VAL A 217 -29.88 -13.49 3.79
N LYS A 218 -30.97 -12.91 3.28
CA LYS A 218 -31.51 -13.25 1.95
C LYS A 218 -30.51 -12.94 0.83
N ALA A 219 -29.81 -11.81 0.91
CA ALA A 219 -28.81 -11.43 -0.08
C ALA A 219 -27.61 -12.38 -0.12
N LEU A 220 -27.17 -12.88 1.04
CA LEU A 220 -26.07 -13.85 1.14
C LEU A 220 -26.44 -15.25 0.62
N SER A 221 -27.73 -15.59 0.60
CA SER A 221 -28.20 -16.96 0.30
C SER A 221 -28.84 -17.13 -1.07
N SER A 222 -29.19 -16.04 -1.76
CA SER A 222 -29.95 -16.07 -3.02
C SER A 222 -29.18 -15.46 -4.18
N ASN A 223 -29.16 -16.16 -5.32
CA ASN A 223 -28.60 -15.67 -6.58
C ASN A 223 -29.55 -14.70 -7.32
N SER A 224 -30.78 -14.54 -6.86
CA SER A 224 -31.83 -13.79 -7.57
C SER A 224 -32.58 -12.83 -6.65
N ILE A 225 -31.93 -12.31 -5.61
CA ILE A 225 -32.54 -11.26 -4.80
C ILE A 225 -32.67 -9.98 -5.62
N HIS A 226 -33.85 -9.36 -5.55
CA HIS A 226 -34.08 -8.00 -6.01
C HIS A 226 -34.56 -7.18 -4.83
N PHE A 227 -34.02 -5.96 -4.72
CA PHE A 227 -34.41 -5.02 -3.69
C PHE A 227 -35.48 -4.08 -4.22
N THR A 228 -36.41 -3.70 -3.36
CA THR A 228 -37.39 -2.67 -3.68
C THR A 228 -36.85 -1.29 -3.28
N ARG A 229 -37.44 -0.23 -3.84
CA ARG A 229 -37.13 1.14 -3.39
C ARG A 229 -37.45 1.34 -1.90
N ASP A 230 -38.48 0.67 -1.37
CA ASP A 230 -38.79 0.69 0.07
C ASP A 230 -37.71 0.02 0.93
N ASP A 231 -37.13 -1.10 0.47
CA ASP A 231 -35.98 -1.71 1.14
C ASP A 231 -34.83 -0.71 1.25
N LEU A 232 -34.51 0.00 0.15
CA LEU A 232 -33.47 1.02 0.15
C LEU A 232 -33.80 2.18 1.11
N VAL A 233 -35.03 2.69 1.13
CA VAL A 233 -35.46 3.72 2.11
C VAL A 233 -35.22 3.23 3.54
N ARG A 234 -35.61 1.99 3.86
CA ARG A 234 -35.45 1.44 5.21
C ARG A 234 -33.97 1.26 5.59
N ILE A 235 -33.12 0.83 4.65
CA ILE A 235 -31.66 0.74 4.85
C ILE A 235 -31.07 2.13 5.15
N LEU A 236 -31.39 3.14 4.34
CA LEU A 236 -30.88 4.51 4.53
C LEU A 236 -31.35 5.14 5.85
N ASN A 237 -32.58 4.83 6.30
CA ASN A 237 -33.07 5.28 7.61
C ASN A 237 -32.27 4.68 8.77
N VAL A 238 -31.86 3.41 8.67
CA VAL A 238 -30.98 2.78 9.66
C VAL A 238 -29.63 3.49 9.74
N HIS A 239 -29.06 3.92 8.61
CA HIS A 239 -27.81 4.69 8.63
C HIS A 239 -27.93 5.94 9.48
N ARG A 240 -28.99 6.72 9.26
CA ARG A 240 -29.23 7.96 10.01
C ARG A 240 -29.45 7.70 11.50
N ASP A 241 -30.19 6.66 11.85
CA ASP A 241 -30.42 6.29 13.26
C ASP A 241 -29.11 5.89 13.95
N ILE A 242 -28.28 5.04 13.33
CA ILE A 242 -26.98 4.64 13.89
C ILE A 242 -26.07 5.86 14.10
N MET A 243 -25.92 6.71 13.07
CA MET A 243 -25.10 7.92 13.16
C MET A 243 -25.54 8.83 14.33
N SER A 244 -26.85 8.98 14.54
CA SER A 244 -27.39 9.83 15.60
C SER A 244 -27.06 9.34 17.02
N ARG A 245 -26.69 8.07 17.19
CA ARG A 245 -26.43 7.43 18.50
C ARG A 245 -24.97 7.46 18.93
N ILE A 246 -24.03 7.78 18.02
CA ILE A 246 -22.59 7.68 18.26
C ILE A 246 -22.18 8.53 19.46
N ILE A 247 -22.41 9.85 19.39
CA ILE A 247 -21.95 10.79 20.42
C ILE A 247 -22.51 10.43 21.80
N ASP A 248 -23.80 10.12 21.90
CA ASP A 248 -24.43 9.80 23.17
C ASP A 248 -23.93 8.48 23.79
N MET A 249 -23.63 7.46 22.97
CA MET A 249 -23.04 6.21 23.45
C MET A 249 -21.66 6.47 24.10
N TYR A 250 -20.79 7.22 23.41
CA TYR A 250 -19.46 7.55 23.94
C TYR A 250 -19.54 8.43 25.20
N LYS A 251 -20.51 9.35 25.30
CA LYS A 251 -20.75 10.13 26.53
C LYS A 251 -21.11 9.25 27.71
N GLN A 252 -21.95 8.23 27.48
CA GLN A 252 -22.37 7.32 28.56
C GLN A 252 -21.19 6.49 29.07
N LEU A 253 -20.38 5.94 28.17
CA LEU A 253 -19.18 5.16 28.53
C LEU A 253 -18.12 6.03 29.22
N ALA A 254 -17.95 7.29 28.81
CA ALA A 254 -17.01 8.22 29.45
C ALA A 254 -17.48 8.57 30.87
N ARG A 255 -18.80 8.80 31.06
CA ARG A 255 -19.39 9.08 32.38
C ARG A 255 -19.32 7.90 33.35
N SER A 256 -19.35 6.66 32.86
CA SER A 256 -19.17 5.47 33.69
C SER A 256 -17.71 5.23 34.10
N GLY A 257 -16.75 5.99 33.56
CA GLY A 257 -15.31 5.78 33.76
C GLY A 257 -14.78 4.53 33.06
N GLN A 258 -15.54 3.98 32.11
CA GLN A 258 -15.10 2.83 31.31
C GLN A 258 -14.15 3.26 30.19
N ILE A 259 -14.33 4.47 29.65
CA ILE A 259 -13.44 5.01 28.61
C ILE A 259 -12.86 6.37 28.98
N GLU A 260 -11.71 6.68 28.38
CA GLU A 260 -11.19 8.04 28.24
C GLU A 260 -11.40 8.50 26.79
N LEU A 261 -11.93 9.71 26.61
CA LEU A 261 -12.05 10.34 25.29
C LEU A 261 -10.92 11.35 25.14
N ILE A 262 -10.14 11.25 24.07
CA ILE A 262 -9.03 12.19 23.82
C ILE A 262 -9.16 12.88 22.46
N PRO A 263 -8.85 14.19 22.38
CA PRO A 263 -8.83 14.91 21.12
C PRO A 263 -7.63 14.51 20.27
N VAL A 264 -7.78 14.82 18.98
CA VAL A 264 -6.69 14.98 18.02
C VAL A 264 -6.71 16.45 17.60
N PRO A 265 -5.58 17.12 17.32
CA PRO A 265 -5.58 18.49 16.80
C PRO A 265 -6.51 18.63 15.57
N TYR A 266 -7.22 19.76 15.48
CA TYR A 266 -8.49 19.95 14.76
C TYR A 266 -8.62 19.27 13.39
N SER A 267 -7.72 19.57 12.45
CA SER A 267 -7.76 18.97 11.10
C SER A 267 -6.76 17.84 10.91
N HIS A 268 -6.29 17.21 11.98
CA HIS A 268 -5.24 16.18 11.91
C HIS A 268 -3.91 16.68 11.28
N PRO A 269 -3.37 17.85 11.64
CA PRO A 269 -2.10 18.34 11.10
C PRO A 269 -0.88 17.58 11.64
N LEU A 270 0.15 17.39 10.81
CA LEU A 270 1.45 16.87 11.25
C LEU A 270 2.21 17.91 12.09
N ALA A 271 2.05 17.78 13.40
CA ALA A 271 2.57 18.75 14.36
C ALA A 271 4.05 19.11 14.15
N PRO A 272 4.99 18.15 13.95
CA PRO A 272 6.40 18.49 13.77
C PRO A 272 6.64 19.39 12.56
N ILE A 273 6.09 19.04 11.39
CA ILE A 273 6.28 19.78 10.15
C ILE A 273 5.72 21.21 10.26
N ILE A 274 4.50 21.35 10.80
CA ILE A 274 3.89 22.68 11.05
C ILE A 274 4.82 23.52 11.95
N THR A 275 5.34 22.94 13.03
CA THR A 275 6.26 23.66 13.92
C THR A 275 7.62 23.96 13.30
N ASP A 276 8.12 23.14 12.39
CA ASP A 276 9.41 23.38 11.70
C ASP A 276 9.33 24.46 10.62
N PHE A 277 8.15 24.68 10.05
CA PHE A 277 7.84 25.88 9.28
C PHE A 277 7.74 27.14 10.15
N GLY A 278 7.72 26.99 11.49
CA GLY A 278 7.53 28.07 12.45
C GLY A 278 6.07 28.46 12.67
N TRP A 279 5.12 27.62 12.25
CA TRP A 279 3.68 27.88 12.31
C TRP A 279 3.08 27.45 13.66
N PHE A 280 3.73 27.85 14.76
CA PHE A 280 3.34 27.45 16.12
C PHE A 280 1.90 27.87 16.47
N GLU A 281 1.51 29.08 16.08
CA GLU A 281 0.18 29.63 16.33
C GLU A 281 -0.93 28.87 15.59
N ASP A 282 -0.65 28.39 14.37
CA ASP A 282 -1.58 27.55 13.60
C ASP A 282 -1.83 26.25 14.37
N PHE A 283 -0.76 25.60 14.84
CA PHE A 283 -0.86 24.39 15.65
C PHE A 283 -1.59 24.61 16.98
N GLU A 284 -1.35 25.72 17.68
CA GLU A 284 -2.10 26.07 18.88
C GLU A 284 -3.60 26.22 18.61
N ILE A 285 -3.99 26.85 17.50
CA ILE A 285 -5.39 27.00 17.09
C ILE A 285 -6.02 25.63 16.83
N HIS A 286 -5.31 24.69 16.21
CA HIS A 286 -5.79 23.32 16.04
C HIS A 286 -6.07 22.63 17.38
N VAL A 287 -5.19 22.80 18.36
CA VAL A 287 -5.35 22.20 19.69
C VAL A 287 -6.56 22.82 20.42
N GLU A 288 -6.67 24.15 20.40
CA GLU A 288 -7.76 24.88 21.06
C GLU A 288 -9.14 24.54 20.46
N LYS A 289 -9.24 24.53 19.12
CA LYS A 289 -10.48 24.15 18.43
C LYS A 289 -10.93 22.75 18.83
N SER A 290 -10.01 21.80 18.96
CA SER A 290 -10.39 20.45 19.39
C SER A 290 -10.89 20.40 20.83
N LEU A 291 -10.27 21.15 21.75
CA LEU A 291 -10.76 21.28 23.13
C LEU A 291 -12.17 21.86 23.18
N ASP A 292 -12.44 22.90 22.37
CA ASP A 292 -13.76 23.51 22.28
C ASP A 292 -14.82 22.53 21.75
N LEU A 293 -14.48 21.73 20.73
CA LEU A 293 -15.39 20.72 20.19
C LEU A 293 -15.65 19.60 21.20
N PHE A 294 -14.66 19.18 21.98
CA PHE A 294 -14.85 18.18 23.04
C PHE A 294 -15.78 18.67 24.14
N LYS A 295 -15.60 19.92 24.57
CA LYS A 295 -16.49 20.56 25.52
C LYS A 295 -17.91 20.66 24.96
N TYR A 296 -18.07 21.01 23.68
CA TYR A 296 -19.36 21.16 23.02
C TYR A 296 -20.11 19.82 22.86
N TYR A 297 -19.51 18.81 22.21
CA TYR A 297 -20.22 17.56 21.89
C TYR A 297 -20.30 16.62 23.09
N PHE A 298 -19.19 16.43 23.81
CA PHE A 298 -19.11 15.44 24.88
C PHE A 298 -19.36 16.02 26.28
N SER A 299 -19.22 17.34 26.46
CA SER A 299 -19.17 17.98 27.79
C SER A 299 -18.08 17.33 28.65
N TYR A 300 -16.93 17.07 28.03
CA TYR A 300 -15.82 16.30 28.58
C TYR A 300 -14.53 17.12 28.53
N GLU A 301 -13.73 17.07 29.59
CA GLU A 301 -12.42 17.71 29.66
C GLU A 301 -11.34 16.63 29.51
N PRO A 302 -10.69 16.53 28.34
CA PRO A 302 -9.73 15.47 28.08
C PRO A 302 -8.45 15.64 28.89
N LYS A 303 -7.86 14.51 29.31
CA LYS A 303 -6.57 14.48 30.02
C LYS A 303 -5.43 14.06 29.09
N GLY A 304 -5.70 13.24 28.09
CA GLY A 304 -4.75 12.90 27.03
C GLY A 304 -4.94 13.69 25.74
N ILE A 305 -3.96 13.62 24.84
CA ILE A 305 -4.06 14.06 23.45
C ILE A 305 -3.34 13.10 22.50
N TRP A 306 -3.94 12.82 21.35
CA TRP A 306 -3.34 12.05 20.27
C TRP A 306 -2.67 13.00 19.26
N PRO A 307 -1.35 12.93 19.05
CA PRO A 307 -0.72 13.61 17.93
C PRO A 307 -1.11 12.91 16.64
N ALA A 308 -1.54 13.65 15.62
CA ALA A 308 -1.79 13.10 14.28
C ALA A 308 -0.61 12.25 13.83
N GLU A 309 -0.87 11.02 13.37
CA GLU A 309 0.17 10.06 12.96
C GLU A 309 1.19 9.75 14.06
N GLN A 310 0.82 9.92 15.33
CA GLN A 310 1.75 9.85 16.46
C GLN A 310 3.02 10.71 16.27
N ALA A 311 2.92 11.72 15.38
CA ALA A 311 4.04 12.53 14.97
C ALA A 311 4.32 13.60 16.02
N ILE A 312 5.56 13.64 16.51
CA ILE A 312 5.91 14.48 17.64
C ILE A 312 7.36 14.97 17.57
N ASN A 313 7.59 16.14 18.15
CA ASN A 313 8.88 16.70 18.53
C ASN A 313 8.68 17.53 19.83
N ASP A 314 9.75 18.12 20.39
CA ASP A 314 9.65 18.89 21.62
C ASP A 314 8.74 20.13 21.49
N TYR A 315 8.64 20.73 20.30
CA TYR A 315 7.80 21.90 20.08
C TYR A 315 6.32 21.55 20.24
N ALA A 316 5.87 20.47 19.60
CA ALA A 316 4.49 19.99 19.71
C ALA A 316 4.16 19.53 21.15
N ALA A 317 5.06 18.75 21.76
CA ALA A 317 4.88 18.24 23.12
C ALA A 317 4.84 19.38 24.16
N LYS A 318 5.61 20.46 23.95
CA LYS A 318 5.56 21.66 24.79
C LYS A 318 4.20 22.34 24.71
N ILE A 319 3.66 22.55 23.51
CA ILE A 319 2.33 23.15 23.32
C ILE A 319 1.27 22.31 24.04
N PHE A 320 1.32 20.98 23.93
CA PHE A 320 0.40 20.11 24.67
C PHE A 320 0.51 20.28 26.19
N ALA A 321 1.75 20.31 26.73
CA ALA A 321 1.97 20.49 28.16
C ALA A 321 1.47 21.87 28.65
N GLU A 322 1.70 22.93 27.89
CA GLU A 322 1.25 24.30 28.21
C GLU A 322 -0.27 24.46 28.13
N LYS A 323 -0.96 23.66 27.29
CA LYS A 323 -2.43 23.58 27.25
C LYS A 323 -3.02 22.68 28.35
N GLY A 324 -2.18 22.09 29.20
CA GLY A 324 -2.60 21.34 30.39
C GLY A 324 -2.94 19.87 30.14
N PHE A 325 -2.55 19.30 28.99
CA PHE A 325 -2.67 17.86 28.79
C PHE A 325 -1.72 17.10 29.72
N LEU A 326 -2.26 16.07 30.39
CA LEU A 326 -1.50 15.22 31.30
C LEU A 326 -0.60 14.25 30.53
N TRP A 327 -1.09 13.71 29.42
CA TRP A 327 -0.38 12.67 28.68
C TRP A 327 -0.60 12.71 27.16
N THR A 328 0.32 12.10 26.43
CA THR A 328 0.23 11.83 24.99
C THR A 328 0.84 10.46 24.67
N VAL A 329 0.71 10.02 23.41
CA VAL A 329 1.20 8.72 22.94
C VAL A 329 1.98 8.88 21.64
N THR A 330 3.08 8.16 21.51
CA THR A 330 3.82 8.02 20.26
C THR A 330 4.39 6.60 20.10
N ASP A 331 5.18 6.34 19.06
CA ASP A 331 5.74 5.01 18.76
C ASP A 331 7.11 4.80 19.41
N GLN A 332 7.45 3.55 19.75
CA GLN A 332 8.75 3.20 20.34
C GLN A 332 9.96 3.61 19.48
N SER A 333 9.79 3.78 18.16
CA SER A 333 10.81 4.36 17.28
C SER A 333 11.21 5.78 17.66
N ILE A 334 10.28 6.58 18.20
CA ILE A 334 10.57 7.92 18.72
C ILE A 334 11.36 7.86 20.02
N LEU A 335 11.14 6.83 20.84
CA LEU A 335 11.98 6.57 22.01
C LEU A 335 13.43 6.30 21.57
N SER A 336 13.63 5.50 20.52
CA SER A 336 14.93 5.28 19.86
C SER A 336 15.57 6.57 19.37
N LYS A 337 14.82 7.42 18.67
CA LYS A 337 15.30 8.75 18.25
C LYS A 337 15.59 9.70 19.41
N SER A 338 15.00 9.45 20.58
CA SER A 338 15.25 10.16 21.83
C SER A 338 16.49 9.64 22.58
N GLY A 339 17.25 8.71 21.98
CA GLY A 339 18.50 8.17 22.54
C GLY A 339 18.31 7.06 23.56
N ILE A 340 17.14 6.41 23.59
CA ILE A 340 16.81 5.31 24.49
C ILE A 340 16.43 4.10 23.62
N ASP A 341 16.94 2.91 23.93
CA ASP A 341 16.60 1.71 23.15
C ASP A 341 15.08 1.41 23.18
N GLY A 342 14.39 1.74 22.10
CA GLY A 342 12.96 1.51 21.90
C GLY A 342 12.60 0.07 21.52
N SER A 343 13.58 -0.83 21.36
CA SER A 343 13.31 -2.26 21.12
C SER A 343 13.17 -3.07 22.41
N ASP A 344 13.57 -2.50 23.55
CA ASP A 344 13.54 -3.16 24.86
C ASP A 344 12.23 -2.86 25.62
N PRO A 345 11.39 -3.86 25.93
CA PRO A 345 10.16 -3.67 26.71
C PRO A 345 10.40 -3.01 28.08
N ARG A 346 11.60 -3.17 28.65
CA ARG A 346 11.97 -2.48 29.90
C ARG A 346 12.01 -0.96 29.73
N ASN A 347 12.04 -0.43 28.51
CA ASN A 347 12.02 1.01 28.21
C ASN A 347 10.65 1.50 27.76
N TYR A 348 10.02 0.85 26.77
CA TYR A 348 8.79 1.36 26.16
C TYR A 348 7.51 0.93 26.89
N CYS A 349 7.54 -0.11 27.75
CA CYS A 349 6.40 -0.50 28.58
C CYS A 349 6.27 0.33 29.88
N TYR A 350 6.77 1.57 29.88
CA TYR A 350 6.64 2.53 30.97
C TYR A 350 6.41 3.93 30.39
N PRO A 351 5.60 4.79 31.04
CA PRO A 351 5.50 6.18 30.61
C PRO A 351 6.79 6.93 30.90
N TRP A 352 7.09 7.91 30.05
CA TRP A 352 8.19 8.84 30.27
C TRP A 352 7.69 10.27 30.40
N LYS A 353 8.33 11.07 31.26
CA LYS A 353 7.96 12.46 31.52
C LYS A 353 8.89 13.40 30.76
N ALA A 354 8.32 14.24 29.89
CA ALA A 354 8.97 15.39 29.29
C ALA A 354 8.63 16.66 30.10
N THR A 355 9.61 17.52 30.36
CA THR A 355 9.42 18.76 31.14
C THR A 355 9.83 20.00 30.35
N TYR A 356 9.00 21.03 30.34
CA TYR A 356 9.18 22.29 29.63
C TYR A 356 8.89 23.47 30.57
N GLY A 357 9.94 23.99 31.22
CA GLY A 357 9.77 25.00 32.27
C GLY A 357 8.93 24.45 33.43
N ASP A 358 7.82 25.11 33.73
CA ASP A 358 6.90 24.72 34.80
C ASP A 358 5.85 23.68 34.35
N SER A 359 5.78 23.38 33.04
CA SER A 359 4.84 22.40 32.47
C SER A 359 5.51 21.05 32.21
N ALA A 360 4.75 19.97 32.25
CA ALA A 360 5.23 18.63 31.92
C ALA A 360 4.12 17.76 31.35
N ILE A 361 4.51 16.76 30.55
CA ILE A 361 3.60 15.80 29.93
C ILE A 361 4.19 14.39 30.00
N TYR A 362 3.33 13.39 30.25
CA TYR A 362 3.72 11.98 30.17
C TYR A 362 3.53 11.46 28.74
N VAL A 363 4.52 10.73 28.25
CA VAL A 363 4.56 10.14 26.92
C VAL A 363 4.53 8.63 27.07
N PHE A 364 3.48 8.01 26.53
CA PHE A 364 3.37 6.57 26.39
C PHE A 364 3.90 6.13 25.04
N PHE A 365 4.49 4.94 24.98
CA PHE A 365 5.05 4.39 23.75
C PHE A 365 4.27 3.15 23.32
N ARG A 366 3.69 3.23 22.12
CA ARG A 366 3.00 2.14 21.44
C ARG A 366 3.95 0.98 21.19
N ASP A 367 3.51 -0.24 21.47
CA ASP A 367 4.14 -1.46 20.96
C ASP A 367 3.75 -1.62 19.48
N THR A 368 4.71 -1.36 18.59
CA THR A 368 4.52 -1.32 17.13
C THR A 368 4.05 -2.68 16.60
N GLU A 369 4.66 -3.78 17.06
CA GLU A 369 4.35 -5.13 16.57
C GLU A 369 2.91 -5.51 16.93
N LEU A 370 2.56 -5.38 18.22
CA LEU A 370 1.22 -5.76 18.70
C LEU A 370 0.10 -4.98 18.02
N SER A 371 0.34 -3.69 17.80
CA SER A 371 -0.62 -2.81 17.15
C SER A 371 -0.76 -3.13 15.65
N ASN A 372 0.35 -3.41 14.96
CA ASN A 372 0.34 -3.76 13.54
C ASN A 372 -0.27 -5.15 13.28
N LEU A 373 -0.14 -6.09 14.23
CA LEU A 373 -0.76 -7.42 14.10
C LEU A 373 -2.29 -7.32 13.98
N ILE A 374 -2.93 -6.47 14.79
CA ILE A 374 -4.37 -6.21 14.69
C ILE A 374 -4.70 -5.49 13.38
N SER A 375 -3.87 -4.54 12.96
CA SER A 375 -4.15 -3.73 11.77
C SER A 375 -4.06 -4.53 10.47
N PHE A 376 -3.04 -5.38 10.32
CA PHE A 376 -2.63 -5.89 9.02
C PHE A 376 -2.50 -7.42 8.93
N THR A 377 -2.48 -8.14 10.06
CA THR A 377 -2.14 -9.58 10.07
C THR A 377 -3.31 -10.47 10.50
N TYR A 378 -3.93 -10.16 11.64
CA TYR A 378 -4.92 -11.02 12.27
C TYR A 378 -6.25 -11.12 11.52
N SER A 379 -6.51 -10.24 10.55
CA SER A 379 -7.66 -10.35 9.64
C SER A 379 -7.67 -11.66 8.82
N ASN A 380 -6.50 -12.28 8.65
CA ASN A 380 -6.33 -13.54 7.94
C ASN A 380 -6.30 -14.77 8.87
N TRP A 381 -6.48 -14.59 10.17
CA TRP A 381 -6.38 -15.65 11.17
C TRP A 381 -7.76 -16.06 11.68
N ASP A 382 -7.83 -17.26 12.28
CA ASP A 382 -8.95 -17.58 13.16
C ASP A 382 -8.99 -16.56 14.33
N PRO A 383 -10.13 -15.88 14.59
CA PRO A 383 -10.19 -14.82 15.59
C PRO A 383 -9.80 -15.26 17.00
N VAL A 384 -10.09 -16.51 17.39
CA VAL A 384 -9.75 -17.02 18.71
C VAL A 384 -8.25 -17.25 18.84
N GLN A 385 -7.62 -17.81 17.81
CA GLN A 385 -6.17 -17.97 17.76
C GLN A 385 -5.44 -16.62 17.76
N ALA A 386 -5.93 -15.66 16.97
CA ALA A 386 -5.40 -14.30 16.92
C ALA A 386 -5.42 -13.60 18.29
N VAL A 387 -6.56 -13.66 19.00
CA VAL A 387 -6.67 -13.08 20.35
C VAL A 387 -5.74 -13.78 21.34
N ASN A 388 -5.63 -15.10 21.29
CA ASN A 388 -4.74 -15.83 22.19
C ASN A 388 -3.27 -15.48 21.93
N ASP A 389 -2.84 -15.39 20.67
CA ASP A 389 -1.49 -14.95 20.31
C ASP A 389 -1.20 -13.53 20.81
N LEU A 390 -2.13 -12.59 20.56
CA LEU A 390 -2.03 -11.21 21.01
C LEU A 390 -1.83 -11.12 22.53
N LEU A 391 -2.70 -11.77 23.31
CA LEU A 391 -2.65 -11.69 24.77
C LEU A 391 -1.43 -12.42 25.34
N ASN A 392 -0.98 -13.51 24.72
CA ASN A 392 0.26 -14.17 25.12
C ASN A 392 1.48 -13.27 24.91
N LYS A 393 1.53 -12.54 23.79
CA LYS A 393 2.60 -11.56 23.54
C LYS A 393 2.53 -10.38 24.49
N VAL A 394 1.35 -9.82 24.78
CA VAL A 394 1.16 -8.80 25.83
C VAL A 394 1.72 -9.28 27.18
N ILE A 395 1.37 -10.50 27.60
CA ILE A 395 1.86 -11.09 28.85
C ILE A 395 3.38 -11.24 28.81
N SER A 396 3.94 -11.66 27.67
CA SER A 396 5.39 -11.79 27.49
C SER A 396 6.11 -10.44 27.63
N ARG A 397 5.60 -9.37 26.98
CA ARG A 397 6.16 -8.01 27.07
C ARG A 397 6.12 -7.48 28.50
N GLY A 398 4.97 -7.57 29.17
CA GLY A 398 4.82 -7.13 30.55
C GLY A 398 5.73 -7.88 31.52
N ARG A 399 5.83 -9.21 31.40
CA ARG A 399 6.75 -10.02 32.22
C ARG A 399 8.22 -9.69 31.99
N GLN A 400 8.61 -9.36 30.76
CA GLN A 400 9.97 -8.93 30.43
C GLN A 400 10.30 -7.55 31.01
N ALA A 401 9.33 -6.64 31.02
CA ALA A 401 9.47 -5.29 31.59
C ALA A 401 9.55 -5.31 33.12
N GLY A 402 8.63 -6.02 33.78
CA GLY A 402 8.61 -6.18 35.24
C GLY A 402 7.42 -5.52 35.93
N ALA A 403 7.54 -5.24 37.23
CA ALA A 403 6.49 -4.59 38.03
C ALA A 403 6.13 -3.21 37.48
N GLY A 404 4.86 -2.81 37.61
CA GLY A 404 4.32 -1.59 37.05
C GLY A 404 4.24 -1.54 35.52
N SER A 405 4.62 -2.58 34.77
CA SER A 405 4.65 -2.50 33.30
C SER A 405 3.29 -2.17 32.70
N ILE A 406 3.26 -1.26 31.73
CA ILE A 406 2.10 -0.94 30.92
C ILE A 406 2.40 -1.20 29.43
N VAL A 407 1.68 -2.14 28.83
CA VAL A 407 1.73 -2.39 27.40
C VAL A 407 0.70 -1.51 26.71
N VAL A 408 1.10 -0.77 25.68
CA VAL A 408 0.24 0.17 24.97
C VAL A 408 0.01 -0.34 23.56
N ILE A 409 -1.25 -0.60 23.23
CA ILE A 409 -1.70 -0.95 21.88
C ILE A 409 -2.48 0.24 21.35
N ALA A 410 -1.98 0.85 20.28
CA ALA A 410 -2.53 2.07 19.71
C ALA A 410 -2.56 1.95 18.19
N LEU A 411 -3.71 2.13 17.56
CA LEU A 411 -3.89 1.96 16.12
C LEU A 411 -5.19 2.59 15.67
N ASP A 412 -5.35 2.72 14.34
CA ASP A 412 -6.61 3.14 13.74
C ASP A 412 -7.76 2.25 14.17
N GLY A 413 -8.86 2.90 14.53
CA GLY A 413 -10.04 2.28 15.08
C GLY A 413 -11.04 1.85 14.01
N GLU A 414 -10.91 2.22 12.75
CA GLU A 414 -11.92 1.93 11.72
C GLU A 414 -11.39 1.13 10.54
N ASN A 415 -10.09 1.20 10.28
CA ASN A 415 -9.44 0.60 9.10
C ASN A 415 -9.38 -0.94 9.14
N PRO A 416 -9.13 -1.62 10.27
CA PRO A 416 -8.94 -3.07 10.24
C PRO A 416 -10.21 -3.85 9.87
N TRP A 417 -11.37 -3.36 10.30
CA TRP A 417 -12.54 -4.18 10.55
C TRP A 417 -13.18 -4.80 9.31
N GLU A 418 -13.25 -4.08 8.18
CA GLU A 418 -13.82 -4.62 6.94
C GLU A 418 -13.06 -5.84 6.37
N ASN A 419 -11.82 -6.04 6.79
CA ASN A 419 -10.99 -7.17 6.38
C ASN A 419 -11.25 -8.42 7.24
N TYR A 420 -11.82 -8.25 8.43
CA TYR A 420 -12.15 -9.34 9.34
C TYR A 420 -13.51 -9.96 9.01
N GLU A 421 -13.66 -11.23 9.39
CA GLU A 421 -14.98 -11.87 9.42
C GLU A 421 -15.97 -11.06 10.26
N GLU A 422 -17.18 -10.87 9.73
CA GLU A 422 -18.25 -10.06 10.34
C GLU A 422 -17.75 -8.70 10.83
N PHE A 423 -16.99 -7.97 10.01
CA PHE A 423 -16.43 -6.66 10.39
C PHE A 423 -15.59 -6.70 11.69
N GLY A 424 -15.06 -7.86 12.10
CA GLY A 424 -14.32 -8.00 13.36
C GLY A 424 -15.19 -8.22 14.60
N ASP A 425 -16.50 -8.48 14.45
CA ASP A 425 -17.40 -8.81 15.57
C ASP A 425 -16.84 -9.95 16.42
N VAL A 426 -16.46 -11.06 15.78
CA VAL A 426 -15.94 -12.25 16.46
C VAL A 426 -14.64 -11.93 17.20
N PHE A 427 -13.74 -11.17 16.57
CA PHE A 427 -12.47 -10.77 17.17
C PHE A 427 -12.66 -9.89 18.41
N LEU A 428 -13.43 -8.81 18.32
CA LEU A 428 -13.63 -7.86 19.43
C LEU A 428 -14.35 -8.50 20.62
N ASN A 429 -15.41 -9.28 20.40
CA ASN A 429 -16.10 -9.97 21.49
C ASN A 429 -15.18 -11.01 22.16
N THR A 430 -14.37 -11.73 21.37
CA THR A 430 -13.41 -12.70 21.92
C THR A 430 -12.31 -12.00 22.72
N LEU A 431 -11.77 -10.90 22.20
CA LEU A 431 -10.74 -10.09 22.86
C LEU A 431 -11.23 -9.59 24.23
N TYR A 432 -12.36 -8.90 24.27
CA TYR A 432 -12.86 -8.33 25.53
C TYR A 432 -13.34 -9.38 26.53
N SER A 433 -13.87 -10.51 26.06
CA SER A 433 -14.19 -11.65 26.90
C SER A 433 -12.93 -12.22 27.56
N LYS A 434 -11.88 -12.47 26.77
CA LYS A 434 -10.62 -13.03 27.28
C LYS A 434 -9.86 -12.07 28.20
N ILE A 435 -9.87 -10.78 27.90
CA ILE A 435 -9.34 -9.76 28.80
C ILE A 435 -10.10 -9.80 30.14
N SER A 436 -11.44 -9.86 30.11
CA SER A 436 -12.24 -9.93 31.34
C SER A 436 -11.88 -11.15 32.19
N GLU A 437 -11.65 -12.31 31.57
CA GLU A 437 -11.16 -13.53 32.25
C GLU A 437 -9.79 -13.31 32.90
N LEU A 438 -8.81 -12.78 32.16
CA LEU A 438 -7.45 -12.53 32.65
C LEU A 438 -7.39 -11.46 33.74
N GLN A 439 -8.30 -10.48 33.70
CA GLN A 439 -8.49 -9.47 34.75
C GLN A 439 -8.97 -10.09 36.05
N ASN A 440 -9.94 -11.01 35.98
CA ASN A 440 -10.43 -11.72 37.16
C ASN A 440 -9.35 -12.64 37.78
N GLN A 441 -8.38 -13.08 36.98
CA GLN A 441 -7.22 -13.86 37.42
C GLN A 441 -6.05 -12.99 37.94
N GLY A 442 -6.14 -11.66 37.83
CA GLY A 442 -5.07 -10.74 38.23
C GLY A 442 -3.85 -10.73 37.31
N ILE A 443 -3.96 -11.27 36.09
CA ILE A 443 -2.82 -11.39 35.16
C ILE A 443 -2.63 -10.11 34.33
N ILE A 444 -3.71 -9.64 33.73
CA ILE A 444 -3.75 -8.39 32.95
C ILE A 444 -4.74 -7.46 33.62
N ARG A 445 -4.51 -6.14 33.57
CA ARG A 445 -5.49 -5.13 33.94
C ARG A 445 -5.55 -4.02 32.91
N THR A 446 -6.68 -3.87 32.24
CA THR A 446 -6.88 -2.71 31.36
C THR A 446 -7.04 -1.44 32.18
N VAL A 447 -6.41 -0.37 31.72
CA VAL A 447 -6.37 0.93 32.43
C VAL A 447 -6.52 2.09 31.44
N LEU A 448 -7.07 3.18 31.93
CA LEU A 448 -6.96 4.48 31.26
C LEU A 448 -5.59 5.07 31.62
N PRO A 449 -4.85 5.67 30.66
CA PRO A 449 -3.53 6.22 30.96
C PRO A 449 -3.55 7.28 32.06
N SER A 450 -4.61 8.10 32.14
CA SER A 450 -4.82 9.04 33.24
C SER A 450 -4.95 8.37 34.61
N ASP A 451 -5.73 7.29 34.71
CA ASP A 451 -5.86 6.48 35.93
C ASP A 451 -4.52 5.86 36.32
N TYR A 452 -3.78 5.32 35.35
CA TYR A 452 -2.45 4.73 35.59
C TYR A 452 -1.49 5.77 36.16
N ILE A 453 -1.39 6.96 35.55
CA ILE A 453 -0.52 8.04 36.06
C ILE A 453 -0.90 8.42 37.49
N SER A 454 -2.20 8.53 37.79
CA SER A 454 -2.65 8.93 39.13
C SER A 454 -2.28 7.95 40.25
N THR A 455 -2.03 6.69 39.91
CA THR A 455 -1.81 5.61 40.88
C THR A 455 -0.41 4.98 40.80
N HIS A 456 0.31 5.16 39.70
CA HIS A 456 1.57 4.47 39.37
C HIS A 456 2.63 5.41 38.79
N SER A 457 2.53 6.74 39.02
CA SER A 457 3.50 7.73 38.49
C SER A 457 4.94 7.49 38.95
N GLU A 458 5.16 6.76 40.03
CA GLU A 458 6.48 6.37 40.54
C GLU A 458 7.27 5.49 39.56
N TYR A 459 6.59 4.78 38.66
CA TYR A 459 7.22 4.00 37.60
C TYR A 459 7.60 4.85 36.38
N ALA A 460 7.12 6.09 36.30
CA ALA A 460 7.41 6.97 35.17
C ALA A 460 8.88 7.40 35.16
N LYS A 461 9.51 7.30 34.00
CA LYS A 461 10.90 7.69 33.78
C LYS A 461 10.99 9.15 33.32
N LYS A 462 12.18 9.77 33.37
CA LYS A 462 12.39 11.13 32.85
C LYS A 462 13.07 11.07 31.48
N LEU A 463 12.53 11.76 30.48
CA LEU A 463 13.21 11.84 29.17
C LEU A 463 14.52 12.63 29.29
N PRO A 464 15.63 12.12 28.73
CA PRO A 464 16.90 12.81 28.75
C PRO A 464 16.90 13.94 27.72
N ILE A 465 17.36 15.13 28.14
CA ILE A 465 17.71 16.20 27.20
C ILE A 465 18.99 15.80 26.47
N GLY A 466 18.99 15.90 25.14
CA GLY A 466 20.17 15.66 24.32
C GLY A 466 20.11 16.38 22.99
N MET A 467 21.19 16.31 22.21
CA MET A 467 21.19 16.83 20.85
C MET A 467 20.32 15.93 19.97
N ARG A 468 19.40 16.54 19.22
CA ARG A 468 18.50 15.91 18.25
C ARG A 468 18.61 16.64 16.92
N ILE A 469 18.20 15.99 15.84
CA ILE A 469 18.19 16.58 14.50
C ILE A 469 16.74 16.71 14.05
N TYR A 470 16.30 17.94 13.79
CA TYR A 470 14.96 18.27 13.30
C TYR A 470 15.04 18.85 11.89
N LEU A 471 13.94 18.86 11.15
CA LEU A 471 13.81 19.58 9.90
C LEU A 471 13.95 21.10 10.12
N ASP A 472 14.44 21.80 9.09
CA ASP A 472 14.68 23.24 9.13
C ASP A 472 13.97 23.93 7.97
N LEU A 473 12.63 24.05 8.06
CA LEU A 473 11.80 24.42 6.91
C LEU A 473 11.43 25.91 6.85
N ALA A 474 11.49 26.63 7.98
CA ALA A 474 11.10 28.03 8.08
C ALA A 474 11.82 28.91 7.02
N GLY A 475 11.03 29.57 6.17
CA GLY A 475 11.52 30.47 5.12
C GLY A 475 12.28 29.79 3.98
N ARG A 476 12.16 28.47 3.81
CA ARG A 476 12.82 27.72 2.72
C ARG A 476 11.82 27.24 1.70
N ASP A 477 12.19 27.35 0.43
CA ASP A 477 11.47 26.70 -0.67
C ASP A 477 12.07 25.32 -0.94
N ILE A 478 11.29 24.28 -0.70
CA ILE A 478 11.68 22.88 -0.88
C ILE A 478 11.02 22.24 -2.12
N SER A 479 10.28 23.01 -2.92
CA SER A 479 9.45 22.52 -4.04
C SER A 479 10.22 21.65 -5.05
N ASP A 480 11.50 21.93 -5.24
CA ASP A 480 12.36 21.29 -6.23
C ASP A 480 13.36 20.30 -5.61
N ILE A 481 13.07 19.83 -4.39
CA ILE A 481 13.80 18.76 -3.72
C ILE A 481 12.92 17.49 -3.74
N PRO A 482 13.38 16.38 -4.34
CA PRO A 482 14.37 16.34 -5.40
C PRO A 482 13.79 16.93 -6.69
N GLN A 483 14.65 17.21 -7.67
CA GLN A 483 14.18 17.57 -9.00
C GLN A 483 13.51 16.39 -9.73
N ASN A 484 13.90 15.15 -9.42
CA ASN A 484 13.36 13.96 -10.09
C ASN A 484 12.03 13.52 -9.44
N TYR A 485 11.00 13.23 -10.26
CA TYR A 485 9.67 12.81 -9.80
C TYR A 485 9.65 11.50 -9.00
N PHE A 486 10.61 10.60 -9.20
CA PHE A 486 10.61 9.25 -8.62
C PHE A 486 11.58 9.07 -7.46
N ARG A 487 12.33 10.11 -7.11
CA ARG A 487 13.33 10.01 -6.06
C ARG A 487 12.70 10.44 -4.73
N ASP A 488 12.90 9.64 -3.70
CA ASP A 488 12.77 10.11 -2.32
C ASP A 488 14.05 10.91 -1.96
N ALA A 489 13.85 12.15 -1.52
CA ALA A 489 14.91 13.02 -1.04
C ALA A 489 14.63 13.57 0.37
N TYR A 490 13.89 12.82 1.19
CA TYR A 490 13.73 13.12 2.62
C TYR A 490 15.09 13.34 3.29
N GLY A 491 16.10 12.54 2.91
CA GLY A 491 17.50 12.67 3.32
C GLY A 491 18.18 14.00 2.92
N GLU A 492 17.70 14.71 1.90
CA GLU A 492 18.27 15.98 1.41
C GLU A 492 17.58 17.22 1.97
N LEU A 493 16.47 17.04 2.68
CA LEU A 493 15.76 18.15 3.30
C LEU A 493 16.67 18.88 4.32
N PRO A 494 16.56 20.22 4.41
CA PRO A 494 17.31 21.01 5.37
C PRO A 494 17.07 20.55 6.81
N ARG A 495 18.14 20.46 7.60
CA ARG A 495 18.10 20.00 9.00
C ARG A 495 18.88 20.92 9.92
N LYS A 496 18.46 20.96 11.18
CA LYS A 496 19.11 21.70 12.27
C LYS A 496 19.28 20.82 13.50
N SER A 497 20.32 21.09 14.28
CA SER A 497 20.51 20.45 15.58
C SER A 497 19.78 21.24 16.67
N VAL A 498 19.02 20.54 17.51
CA VAL A 498 18.22 21.11 18.59
C VAL A 498 18.51 20.36 19.88
N MET A 499 18.61 21.08 21.00
CA MET A 499 18.63 20.45 22.33
C MET A 499 17.20 20.12 22.74
N ALA A 500 16.86 18.84 22.78
CA ALA A 500 15.49 18.36 22.99
C ALA A 500 15.44 17.05 23.78
N GLN A 501 14.28 16.75 24.37
CA GLN A 501 13.98 15.51 25.06
C GLN A 501 13.53 14.43 24.08
N LEU A 502 12.62 14.77 23.17
CA LEU A 502 12.06 13.90 22.14
C LEU A 502 12.82 14.04 20.82
N GLY A 503 13.03 12.92 20.16
CA GLY A 503 13.34 12.89 18.73
C GLY A 503 12.15 13.36 17.89
N GLU A 504 12.42 13.84 16.69
CA GLU A 504 11.39 14.17 15.70
C GLU A 504 11.07 12.98 14.82
N GLY A 505 9.78 12.68 14.66
CA GLY A 505 9.32 11.56 13.86
C GLY A 505 7.86 11.22 14.06
N SER A 506 7.41 10.09 13.50
CA SER A 506 6.06 9.52 13.64
C SER A 506 6.07 8.00 13.90
N TRP A 507 4.89 7.36 13.91
CA TRP A 507 4.79 5.89 13.97
C TRP A 507 5.39 5.17 12.74
N ALA A 508 5.63 5.89 11.65
CA ALA A 508 6.15 5.36 10.40
C ALA A 508 7.67 5.16 10.43
N GLY A 509 8.13 4.18 11.23
CA GLY A 509 9.55 3.87 11.36
C GLY A 509 10.37 4.97 12.03
N GLY A 510 9.71 5.92 12.70
CA GLY A 510 10.33 7.06 13.33
C GLY A 510 10.59 8.23 12.40
N GLU A 511 10.27 8.18 11.11
CA GLU A 511 10.52 9.27 10.16
C GLU A 511 9.23 10.03 9.78
N LEU A 512 9.39 11.15 9.08
CA LEU A 512 8.27 11.91 8.50
C LEU A 512 8.14 11.70 6.98
N ALA A 513 8.91 10.75 6.43
CA ALA A 513 9.11 10.57 4.98
C ALA A 513 7.82 10.28 4.18
N ILE A 514 6.76 9.77 4.82
CA ILE A 514 5.48 9.52 4.14
C ILE A 514 4.75 10.82 3.76
N TRP A 515 5.08 11.95 4.39
CA TRP A 515 4.35 13.21 4.19
C TRP A 515 5.22 14.36 3.71
N ILE A 516 6.54 14.15 3.57
CA ILE A 516 7.50 15.13 3.09
C ILE A 516 8.76 14.41 2.60
N GLY A 517 9.37 14.89 1.52
CA GLY A 517 10.59 14.29 0.96
C GLY A 517 10.47 13.97 -0.52
N GLN A 518 9.28 13.60 -1.00
CA GLN A 518 9.02 13.48 -2.43
C GLN A 518 8.65 14.84 -3.02
N ARG A 519 8.92 15.02 -4.33
CA ARG A 519 8.70 16.30 -4.99
C ARG A 519 7.24 16.77 -4.93
N GLN A 520 6.31 15.83 -5.06
CA GLN A 520 4.88 16.09 -4.99
C GLN A 520 4.45 16.62 -3.60
N GLU A 521 4.89 15.98 -2.53
CA GLU A 521 4.62 16.42 -1.15
C GLU A 521 5.25 17.78 -0.88
N ASN A 522 6.51 17.97 -1.27
CA ASN A 522 7.26 19.20 -1.04
C ASN A 522 6.64 20.39 -1.77
N ALA A 523 6.21 20.19 -3.03
CA ALA A 523 5.45 21.18 -3.78
C ALA A 523 4.13 21.51 -3.08
N ALA A 524 3.39 20.51 -2.57
CA ALA A 524 2.16 20.73 -1.82
C ALA A 524 2.38 21.58 -0.57
N TRP A 525 3.43 21.31 0.20
CA TRP A 525 3.80 22.11 1.38
C TRP A 525 4.09 23.56 1.00
N MET A 526 4.71 23.79 -0.16
CA MET A 526 4.97 25.14 -0.64
C MET A 526 3.70 25.84 -1.16
N LEU A 527 2.74 25.11 -1.75
CA LEU A 527 1.43 25.67 -2.09
C LEU A 527 0.73 26.20 -0.83
N LEU A 528 0.79 25.43 0.26
CA LEU A 528 0.25 25.81 1.57
C LEU A 528 1.00 26.99 2.19
N ALA A 529 2.35 26.97 2.18
CA ALA A 529 3.17 28.07 2.68
C ALA A 529 2.87 29.39 1.96
N LYS A 530 2.82 29.35 0.62
CA LYS A 530 2.50 30.53 -0.20
C LYS A 530 1.11 31.08 0.11
N ALA A 531 0.14 30.19 0.29
CA ALA A 531 -1.23 30.55 0.63
C ALA A 531 -1.33 31.22 2.02
N ARG A 532 -0.62 30.69 3.02
CA ARG A 532 -0.53 31.29 4.36
C ARG A 532 0.14 32.67 4.33
N GLU A 533 1.20 32.84 3.54
CA GLU A 533 1.84 34.15 3.36
C GLU A 533 0.93 35.17 2.68
N ASP A 534 0.23 34.76 1.63
CA ASP A 534 -0.73 35.65 0.94
C ASP A 534 -1.89 36.04 1.83
N LEU A 535 -2.35 35.14 2.70
CA LEU A 535 -3.36 35.41 3.70
C LEU A 535 -2.91 36.53 4.66
N LEU A 536 -1.72 36.40 5.25
CA LEU A 536 -1.15 37.42 6.15
C LEU A 536 -0.94 38.76 5.43
N LYS A 537 -0.35 38.71 4.23
CA LYS A 537 -0.05 39.91 3.43
C LYS A 537 -1.30 40.66 3.00
N THR A 538 -2.33 39.95 2.54
CA THR A 538 -3.59 40.55 2.05
C THR A 538 -4.31 41.30 3.16
N LEU A 539 -4.26 40.80 4.40
CA LEU A 539 -4.91 41.41 5.56
C LEU A 539 -3.97 42.32 6.37
N ASN A 540 -2.72 42.51 5.93
CA ASN A 540 -1.69 43.27 6.64
C ASN A 540 -1.55 42.84 8.11
N ALA A 541 -1.59 41.53 8.35
CA ALA A 541 -1.45 40.90 9.65
C ALA A 541 -0.06 40.29 9.83
N THR A 542 0.40 40.18 11.08
CA THR A 542 1.71 39.60 11.42
C THR A 542 1.61 38.18 11.97
N THR A 543 0.43 37.81 12.49
CA THR A 543 0.17 36.51 13.11
C THR A 543 -1.11 35.89 12.54
N ILE A 544 -1.21 34.56 12.53
CA ILE A 544 -2.46 33.91 12.13
C ILE A 544 -3.57 34.17 13.16
N ARG A 545 -3.20 34.41 14.42
CA ARG A 545 -4.12 34.80 15.50
C ARG A 545 -4.88 36.08 15.15
N GLU A 546 -4.18 37.13 14.70
CA GLU A 546 -4.82 38.35 14.21
C GLU A 546 -5.79 38.06 13.05
N VAL A 547 -5.36 37.24 12.09
CA VAL A 547 -6.20 36.87 10.95
C VAL A 547 -7.44 36.10 11.38
N SER A 548 -7.34 35.23 12.38
CA SER A 548 -8.47 34.45 12.88
C SER A 548 -9.61 35.32 13.43
N ILE A 549 -9.29 36.54 13.88
CA ILE A 549 -10.27 37.55 14.31
C ILE A 549 -10.82 38.33 13.11
N ILE A 550 -9.96 38.72 12.17
CA ILE A 550 -10.34 39.56 11.01
C ILE A 550 -11.17 38.78 9.99
N ASN A 551 -10.75 37.56 9.65
CA ASN A 551 -11.38 36.70 8.66
C ASN A 551 -11.32 35.22 9.11
N PRO A 552 -12.19 34.81 10.06
CA PRO A 552 -12.21 33.45 10.58
C PRO A 552 -12.49 32.39 9.50
N LEU A 553 -13.22 32.75 8.43
CA LEU A 553 -13.53 31.82 7.35
C LEU A 553 -12.30 31.48 6.51
N ALA A 554 -11.43 32.46 6.22
CA ALA A 554 -10.18 32.19 5.52
C ALA A 554 -9.24 31.30 6.34
N VAL A 555 -9.16 31.53 7.67
CA VAL A 555 -8.40 30.65 8.58
C VAL A 555 -8.98 29.25 8.63
N GLU A 556 -10.30 29.11 8.70
CA GLU A 556 -10.97 27.81 8.68
C GLU A 556 -10.56 26.97 7.45
N TYR A 557 -10.50 27.58 6.26
CA TYR A 557 -10.03 26.88 5.05
C TYR A 557 -8.53 26.58 5.08
N LEU A 558 -7.70 27.47 5.62
CA LEU A 558 -6.27 27.20 5.80
C LEU A 558 -6.04 25.99 6.71
N LEU A 559 -6.70 25.95 7.87
CA LEU A 559 -6.57 24.84 8.82
C LEU A 559 -7.00 23.50 8.20
N ARG A 560 -8.04 23.49 7.35
CA ARG A 560 -8.43 22.27 6.61
C ARG A 560 -7.37 21.84 5.63
N ALA A 561 -6.70 22.79 4.97
CA ALA A 561 -5.60 22.51 4.04
C ALA A 561 -4.30 22.06 4.76
N GLU A 562 -4.19 22.24 6.07
CA GLU A 562 -3.06 21.76 6.90
C GLU A 562 -3.19 20.29 7.33
N ALA A 563 -4.27 19.59 6.97
CA ALA A 563 -4.46 18.18 7.31
C ALA A 563 -3.36 17.29 6.71
N SER A 564 -2.89 16.30 7.49
CA SER A 564 -1.86 15.35 7.04
C SER A 564 -2.31 14.49 5.87
N ASP A 565 -3.63 14.24 5.77
CA ASP A 565 -4.26 13.37 4.77
C ASP A 565 -3.88 13.74 3.33
N TRP A 566 -3.78 15.04 3.03
CA TRP A 566 -3.43 15.52 1.69
C TRP A 566 -2.06 15.03 1.25
N PHE A 567 -1.11 15.08 2.18
CA PHE A 567 0.28 14.73 1.94
C PHE A 567 0.50 13.22 1.92
N TRP A 568 -0.32 12.46 2.67
CA TRP A 568 -0.32 11.00 2.60
C TRP A 568 -0.68 10.48 1.21
N TRP A 569 -1.67 11.10 0.55
CA TRP A 569 -2.07 10.73 -0.81
C TRP A 569 -1.12 11.26 -1.90
N TYR A 570 -0.20 12.15 -1.53
CA TYR A 570 0.88 12.57 -2.40
C TYR A 570 2.07 11.66 -2.24
N GLY A 571 2.92 11.62 -3.27
CA GLY A 571 4.03 10.67 -3.32
C GLY A 571 3.61 9.26 -3.74
N GLY A 572 4.60 8.44 -4.05
CA GLY A 572 4.40 7.05 -4.50
C GLY A 572 3.91 6.09 -3.42
N ASP A 573 3.91 6.51 -2.15
CA ASP A 573 3.83 5.59 -1.00
C ASP A 573 2.39 5.39 -0.47
N GLY A 574 1.46 6.34 -0.72
CA GLY A 574 0.16 6.38 -0.01
C GLY A 574 -1.13 6.33 -0.86
N GLY A 575 -1.06 5.95 -2.14
CA GLY A 575 -2.25 5.47 -2.86
C GLY A 575 -2.91 6.40 -3.89
N GLY A 576 -2.16 7.36 -4.43
CA GLY A 576 -2.60 8.14 -5.59
C GLY A 576 -3.42 9.39 -5.25
N THR A 577 -3.77 10.14 -6.29
CA THR A 577 -3.93 11.60 -6.25
C THR A 577 -5.35 12.08 -5.95
N PHE A 578 -6.31 11.16 -6.02
CA PHE A 578 -7.71 11.37 -5.66
C PHE A 578 -7.98 10.66 -4.33
N PRO A 579 -8.57 11.35 -3.34
CA PRO A 579 -9.32 12.60 -3.43
C PRO A 579 -8.51 13.88 -3.13
N ALA A 580 -7.18 13.78 -2.96
CA ALA A 580 -6.36 14.88 -2.45
C ALA A 580 -6.46 16.17 -3.29
N ASN A 581 -6.22 16.11 -4.60
CA ASN A 581 -6.20 17.30 -5.47
C ASN A 581 -7.49 18.15 -5.42
N PRO A 582 -8.71 17.59 -5.62
CA PRO A 582 -9.93 18.39 -5.59
C PRO A 582 -10.21 19.01 -4.21
N LEU A 583 -9.84 18.34 -3.12
CA LEU A 583 -10.07 18.80 -1.75
C LEU A 583 -9.02 19.80 -1.28
N PHE A 584 -7.73 19.41 -1.28
CA PHE A 584 -6.62 20.25 -0.83
C PHE A 584 -6.54 21.57 -1.61
N LYS A 585 -6.45 21.50 -2.94
CA LYS A 585 -6.45 22.72 -3.77
C LYS A 585 -7.78 23.45 -3.67
N GLY A 586 -8.89 22.74 -3.47
CA GLY A 586 -10.21 23.32 -3.21
C GLY A 586 -10.23 24.21 -1.98
N TYR A 587 -9.69 23.76 -0.84
CA TYR A 587 -9.60 24.56 0.37
C TYR A 587 -8.69 25.77 0.20
N LEU A 588 -7.56 25.63 -0.49
CA LEU A 588 -6.72 26.79 -0.82
C LEU A 588 -7.46 27.80 -1.70
N ARG A 589 -8.18 27.35 -2.74
CA ARG A 589 -9.02 28.24 -3.58
C ARG A 589 -10.11 28.93 -2.75
N SER A 590 -10.78 28.20 -1.86
CA SER A 590 -11.83 28.76 -1.00
C SER A 590 -11.27 29.76 0.01
N MET A 591 -10.04 29.57 0.50
CA MET A 591 -9.33 30.57 1.30
C MET A 591 -9.11 31.87 0.51
N TYR A 592 -8.55 31.81 -0.72
CA TYR A 592 -8.37 33.00 -1.56
C TYR A 592 -9.71 33.71 -1.86
N ARG A 593 -10.77 32.93 -2.16
CA ARG A 593 -12.12 33.49 -2.39
C ARG A 593 -12.68 34.16 -1.13
N ALA A 594 -12.44 33.60 0.06
CA ALA A 594 -12.83 34.20 1.34
C ALA A 594 -12.10 35.52 1.62
N LEU A 595 -10.94 35.74 1.00
CA LEU A 595 -10.23 37.03 1.01
C LEU A 595 -10.68 38.00 -0.09
N GLY A 596 -11.57 37.58 -0.99
CA GLY A 596 -12.01 38.39 -2.12
C GLY A 596 -10.97 38.51 -3.24
N VAL A 597 -9.99 37.60 -3.31
CA VAL A 597 -8.96 37.58 -4.36
C VAL A 597 -9.09 36.34 -5.23
N ASN A 598 -8.68 36.45 -6.50
CA ASN A 598 -8.71 35.31 -7.43
C ASN A 598 -7.63 34.29 -7.04
N PRO A 599 -7.97 32.99 -6.94
CA PRO A 599 -6.97 31.96 -6.71
C PRO A 599 -5.90 31.93 -7.82
N PRO A 600 -4.62 31.69 -7.47
CA PRO A 600 -3.56 31.47 -8.46
C PRO A 600 -3.87 30.31 -9.42
N GLN A 601 -3.42 30.42 -10.67
CA GLN A 601 -3.75 29.45 -11.73
C GLN A 601 -3.27 28.02 -11.44
N TYR A 602 -2.15 27.84 -10.74
CA TYR A 602 -1.64 26.51 -10.36
C TYR A 602 -2.59 25.73 -9.43
N LEU A 603 -3.57 26.40 -8.82
CA LEU A 603 -4.62 25.76 -8.01
C LEU A 603 -5.84 25.32 -8.83
N LEU A 604 -5.94 25.66 -10.12
CA LEU A 604 -7.14 25.39 -10.93
C LEU A 604 -7.15 23.99 -11.55
N GLY A 605 -6.00 23.36 -11.74
CA GLY A 605 -5.90 22.03 -12.35
C GLY A 605 -5.94 20.88 -11.35
N ASP A 606 -6.57 19.78 -11.77
CA ASP A 606 -6.68 18.52 -11.01
C ASP A 606 -5.39 17.67 -11.02
N PHE A 607 -4.34 18.16 -11.67
CA PHE A 607 -3.01 17.57 -11.70
C PHE A 607 -2.28 17.75 -10.36
N ASN A 608 -1.21 17.00 -10.15
CA ASN A 608 -0.49 16.95 -8.89
C ASN A 608 0.24 18.25 -8.53
N PRO A 609 0.58 18.49 -7.26
CA PRO A 609 1.35 19.67 -6.85
C PRO A 609 2.69 19.85 -7.59
N ASP A 610 3.36 18.76 -8.00
CA ASP A 610 4.57 18.77 -8.85
C ASP A 610 4.27 18.86 -10.37
N ALA A 611 3.04 19.25 -10.72
CA ALA A 611 2.59 19.47 -12.08
C ALA A 611 2.50 18.22 -12.98
N THR A 612 2.64 17.01 -12.43
CA THR A 612 2.40 15.76 -13.17
C THR A 612 0.92 15.42 -13.22
N PRO A 613 0.45 14.62 -14.20
CA PRO A 613 -0.95 14.18 -14.25
C PRO A 613 -1.30 13.23 -13.11
N SER A 614 -2.60 13.19 -12.81
CA SER A 614 -3.17 12.32 -11.77
C SER A 614 -3.16 10.84 -12.13
N TRP A 615 -3.13 10.53 -13.44
CA TRP A 615 -3.02 9.18 -14.01
C TRP A 615 -2.68 9.29 -15.52
N THR A 616 -2.38 8.16 -16.16
CA THR A 616 -1.92 8.13 -17.57
C THR A 616 -2.85 7.32 -18.48
N LEU A 617 -3.03 7.77 -19.71
CA LEU A 617 -3.90 7.13 -20.72
C LEU A 617 -3.26 5.89 -21.36
N ASN A 618 -1.94 5.82 -21.35
CA ASN A 618 -1.16 4.66 -21.79
C ASN A 618 -0.37 4.09 -20.60
N ILE A 619 -0.24 2.76 -20.61
CA ILE A 619 0.51 1.99 -19.61
C ILE A 619 2.00 1.93 -19.99
N GLU A 620 2.29 1.76 -21.28
CA GLU A 620 3.65 1.66 -21.80
C GLU A 620 4.01 2.91 -22.60
N SER A 621 5.23 3.40 -22.41
CA SER A 621 5.82 4.43 -23.28
C SER A 621 6.02 3.86 -24.71
N PRO A 622 5.86 4.67 -25.77
CA PRO A 622 6.22 4.24 -27.11
C PRO A 622 7.67 3.71 -27.18
N LYS A 623 7.86 2.57 -27.86
CA LYS A 623 9.17 1.96 -28.05
C LYS A 623 10.03 2.81 -28.98
N SER A 624 11.35 2.74 -28.80
CA SER A 624 12.29 3.38 -29.74
C SER A 624 12.02 2.88 -31.16
N ILE A 625 11.95 3.80 -32.11
CA ILE A 625 11.87 3.45 -33.53
C ILE A 625 13.27 3.13 -34.05
N GLU A 626 13.43 1.97 -34.68
CA GLU A 626 14.74 1.53 -35.23
C GLU A 626 15.11 2.27 -36.51
N THR A 627 14.10 2.68 -37.28
CA THR A 627 14.25 3.44 -38.52
C THR A 627 13.38 4.69 -38.42
N PRO A 628 13.97 5.89 -38.29
CA PRO A 628 13.24 7.14 -38.25
C PRO A 628 12.32 7.35 -39.46
N PRO A 629 11.13 7.95 -39.27
CA PRO A 629 10.26 8.30 -40.37
C PRO A 629 10.86 9.43 -41.21
N LYS A 630 10.61 9.39 -42.51
CA LYS A 630 10.85 10.46 -43.46
C LYS A 630 9.77 11.52 -43.27
N ILE A 631 10.22 12.75 -43.03
CA ILE A 631 9.32 13.91 -42.95
C ILE A 631 9.04 14.39 -44.37
N ASP A 632 8.09 13.76 -45.07
CA ASP A 632 7.81 13.99 -46.49
C ASP A 632 6.33 14.28 -46.83
N GLY A 633 5.46 14.22 -45.83
CA GLY A 633 4.02 14.44 -45.92
C GLY A 633 3.19 13.17 -46.13
N ASN A 634 3.80 12.00 -46.33
CA ASN A 634 3.12 10.74 -46.65
C ASN A 634 3.11 9.76 -45.48
N ILE A 635 2.16 9.97 -44.56
CA ILE A 635 1.97 9.10 -43.39
C ILE A 635 1.55 7.69 -43.83
N ASN A 636 2.44 6.70 -43.68
CA ASN A 636 2.16 5.29 -43.98
C ASN A 636 2.33 4.38 -42.76
N ILE A 637 1.61 3.26 -42.74
CA ILE A 637 1.52 2.37 -41.57
C ILE A 637 2.82 1.63 -41.23
N ILE A 638 3.69 1.39 -42.22
CA ILE A 638 4.93 0.64 -42.01
C ILE A 638 5.94 1.50 -41.25
N GLU A 639 6.05 2.76 -41.66
CA GLU A 639 6.93 3.76 -41.08
C GLU A 639 6.53 4.13 -39.65
N TRP A 640 5.22 4.23 -39.39
CA TRP A 640 4.69 4.65 -38.10
C TRP A 640 4.24 3.49 -37.19
N ARG A 641 4.62 2.24 -37.50
CA ARG A 641 4.11 1.00 -36.83
C ARG A 641 4.33 0.93 -35.31
N ASN A 642 5.36 1.61 -34.80
CA ASN A 642 5.73 1.62 -33.37
C ASN A 642 5.38 2.95 -32.69
N SER A 643 4.65 3.83 -33.37
CA SER A 643 4.23 5.12 -32.81
C SER A 643 3.05 4.95 -31.84
N LEU A 644 3.00 5.81 -30.83
CA LEU A 644 1.83 5.97 -29.99
C LEU A 644 0.78 6.75 -30.76
N ASN A 645 -0.41 6.14 -30.91
CA ASN A 645 -1.55 6.78 -31.55
C ASN A 645 -2.42 7.49 -30.48
N ILE A 646 -2.27 8.80 -30.39
CA ILE A 646 -2.99 9.66 -29.45
C ILE A 646 -4.33 10.08 -30.08
N SER A 647 -5.44 9.62 -29.51
CA SER A 647 -6.78 10.08 -29.89
C SER A 647 -7.03 11.51 -29.39
N VAL A 648 -7.53 12.39 -30.25
CA VAL A 648 -7.77 13.80 -29.92
C VAL A 648 -9.25 14.13 -30.10
N GLY A 649 -9.72 14.30 -31.34
CA GLY A 649 -11.11 14.60 -31.64
C GLY A 649 -11.25 15.53 -32.86
N TYR A 650 -12.45 15.70 -33.39
CA TYR A 650 -12.66 16.58 -34.55
C TYR A 650 -12.11 18.00 -34.31
N PRO A 651 -11.37 18.61 -35.26
CA PRO A 651 -11.08 18.16 -36.63
C PRO A 651 -9.79 17.32 -36.81
N VAL A 652 -9.04 17.09 -35.74
CA VAL A 652 -7.77 16.33 -35.74
C VAL A 652 -8.04 14.99 -35.05
N PRO A 653 -8.46 13.92 -35.75
CA PRO A 653 -8.90 12.69 -35.11
C PRO A 653 -7.82 12.05 -34.21
N TYR A 654 -6.54 12.12 -34.62
CA TYR A 654 -5.44 11.53 -33.87
C TYR A 654 -4.10 12.23 -34.14
N VAL A 655 -3.11 11.99 -33.29
CA VAL A 655 -1.69 12.33 -33.50
C VAL A 655 -0.83 11.09 -33.26
N LEU A 656 0.06 10.78 -34.21
CA LEU A 656 1.05 9.71 -34.08
C LEU A 656 2.33 10.30 -33.47
N VAL A 657 2.86 9.63 -32.44
CA VAL A 657 4.10 10.01 -31.75
C VAL A 657 5.11 8.87 -31.84
N GLY A 658 6.15 9.06 -32.66
CA GLY A 658 7.32 8.18 -32.73
C GLY A 658 8.49 8.78 -31.95
N MET A 659 9.40 7.96 -31.44
CA MET A 659 10.54 8.44 -30.64
C MET A 659 11.78 7.60 -30.90
N ASP A 660 12.94 8.24 -30.98
CA ASP A 660 14.25 7.60 -30.79
C ASP A 660 15.03 8.33 -29.68
N SER A 661 16.31 8.00 -29.49
CA SER A 661 17.13 8.63 -28.45
C SER A 661 17.45 10.11 -28.68
N ASP A 662 17.26 10.62 -29.90
CA ASP A 662 17.63 11.98 -30.27
C ASP A 662 16.40 12.88 -30.54
N ASN A 663 15.31 12.32 -31.06
CA ASN A 663 14.16 13.06 -31.55
C ASN A 663 12.81 12.46 -31.16
N ILE A 664 11.82 13.35 -31.05
CA ILE A 664 10.40 13.03 -31.13
C ILE A 664 9.90 13.31 -32.55
N TYR A 665 9.10 12.40 -33.09
CA TYR A 665 8.48 12.46 -34.42
C TYR A 665 6.97 12.55 -34.24
N ILE A 666 6.34 13.47 -34.97
CA ILE A 666 4.93 13.79 -34.80
C ILE A 666 4.27 13.80 -36.17
N ALA A 667 3.14 13.11 -36.30
CA ALA A 667 2.35 13.10 -37.53
C ALA A 667 0.85 13.12 -37.26
N THR A 668 0.07 13.71 -38.17
CA THR A 668 -1.40 13.71 -38.09
C THR A 668 -2.05 13.93 -39.44
N MET A 669 -3.31 13.52 -39.56
CA MET A 669 -4.20 13.79 -40.69
C MET A 669 -5.42 14.60 -40.27
N PHE A 670 -6.00 15.35 -41.20
CA PHE A 670 -7.18 16.17 -40.94
C PHE A 670 -8.48 15.55 -41.45
N ASN A 671 -9.59 15.86 -40.78
CA ASN A 671 -10.94 15.55 -41.26
C ASN A 671 -11.75 16.84 -41.50
N THR A 672 -11.09 17.87 -42.03
CA THR A 672 -11.69 19.16 -42.39
C THR A 672 -10.95 19.78 -43.58
N SER A 673 -11.62 20.62 -44.35
CA SER A 673 -11.00 21.46 -45.39
C SER A 673 -10.49 22.80 -44.85
N GLU A 674 -10.88 23.20 -43.64
CA GLU A 674 -10.53 24.49 -43.02
C GLU A 674 -9.26 24.43 -42.16
N ILE A 675 -8.24 23.70 -42.62
CA ILE A 675 -7.01 23.44 -41.83
C ILE A 675 -6.23 24.71 -41.48
N ASN A 676 -6.35 25.78 -42.28
CA ASN A 676 -5.62 27.02 -42.06
C ASN A 676 -6.18 27.87 -40.91
N GLN A 677 -7.32 27.50 -40.33
CA GLN A 677 -7.89 28.19 -39.17
C GLN A 677 -7.55 27.53 -37.84
N ILE A 678 -6.86 26.38 -37.89
CA ILE A 678 -6.52 25.60 -36.70
C ILE A 678 -5.01 25.61 -36.46
N GLY A 679 -4.62 25.56 -35.20
CA GLY A 679 -3.26 25.30 -34.75
C GLY A 679 -3.24 24.10 -33.81
N ILE A 680 -2.12 23.39 -33.76
CA ILE A 680 -1.95 22.22 -32.89
C ILE A 680 -0.86 22.55 -31.88
N ALA A 681 -1.20 22.49 -30.59
CA ALA A 681 -0.26 22.66 -29.49
C ALA A 681 -0.04 21.31 -28.82
N ILE A 682 1.21 20.92 -28.65
CA ILE A 682 1.60 19.69 -27.95
C ILE A 682 2.44 20.12 -26.75
N TYR A 683 1.92 19.88 -25.56
CA TYR A 683 2.56 20.30 -24.32
C TYR A 683 3.29 19.15 -23.66
N PHE A 684 4.35 19.49 -22.92
CA PHE A 684 5.18 18.54 -22.19
C PHE A 684 5.42 18.99 -20.76
N THR A 685 5.51 18.04 -19.82
CA THR A 685 6.11 18.27 -18.51
C THR A 685 7.64 18.27 -18.59
N ASN A 686 8.33 18.84 -17.58
CA ASN A 686 9.80 18.78 -17.53
C ASN A 686 10.30 18.81 -16.08
N MET A 687 11.05 17.77 -15.68
CA MET A 687 11.49 17.60 -14.30
C MET A 687 12.58 18.57 -13.86
N TYR A 688 13.27 19.24 -14.78
CA TYR A 688 14.33 20.20 -14.45
C TYR A 688 13.82 21.64 -14.24
N ARG A 689 12.52 21.85 -14.40
CA ARG A 689 11.89 23.16 -14.24
C ARG A 689 11.16 23.24 -12.92
N SER A 690 11.18 24.44 -12.33
CA SER A 690 10.63 24.66 -11.00
C SER A 690 9.12 24.41 -10.94
N VAL A 691 8.66 23.76 -9.87
CA VAL A 691 7.24 23.64 -9.52
C VAL A 691 6.86 24.57 -8.36
N SER A 692 7.79 25.42 -7.93
CA SER A 692 7.58 26.38 -6.86
C SER A 692 6.44 27.34 -7.16
N PRO A 693 5.50 27.56 -6.20
CA PRO A 693 4.47 28.59 -6.35
C PRO A 693 5.03 30.02 -6.30
N TYR A 694 6.27 30.22 -5.82
CA TYR A 694 6.94 31.52 -5.82
C TYR A 694 7.48 31.89 -7.20
N ASN A 695 7.87 30.90 -8.00
CA ASN A 695 8.35 31.08 -9.36
C ASN A 695 8.01 29.87 -10.25
N PRO A 696 6.72 29.70 -10.65
CA PRO A 696 6.29 28.54 -11.40
C PRO A 696 7.03 28.42 -12.74
N GLY A 697 7.55 27.23 -13.03
CA GLY A 697 8.20 26.92 -14.32
C GLY A 697 7.25 26.46 -15.42
N TYR A 698 5.93 26.49 -15.15
CA TYR A 698 4.89 25.93 -16.00
C TYR A 698 3.63 26.81 -16.00
N ASN A 699 2.83 26.69 -17.05
CA ASN A 699 1.48 27.26 -17.11
C ASN A 699 0.46 26.19 -16.73
N ALA A 700 -0.57 26.55 -15.97
CA ALA A 700 -1.67 25.63 -15.64
C ALA A 700 -2.76 25.58 -16.73
N LEU A 701 -2.82 26.62 -17.56
CA LEU A 701 -3.77 26.76 -18.65
C LEU A 701 -3.05 26.73 -20.01
N PRO A 702 -3.66 26.10 -21.03
CA PRO A 702 -3.13 26.10 -22.40
C PRO A 702 -3.16 27.49 -23.03
N ARG A 703 -2.48 27.64 -24.16
CA ARG A 703 -2.50 28.89 -24.95
C ARG A 703 -3.89 29.26 -25.48
N CYS A 704 -4.79 28.28 -25.59
CA CYS A 704 -6.15 28.42 -26.10
C CYS A 704 -7.12 27.73 -25.14
N GLY A 705 -8.22 28.40 -24.81
CA GLY A 705 -9.18 27.98 -23.80
C GLY A 705 -8.73 28.25 -22.35
N ASN A 706 -9.67 28.06 -21.41
CA ASN A 706 -9.47 28.30 -19.98
C ASN A 706 -9.61 27.01 -19.15
N THR A 707 -9.47 25.85 -19.79
CA THR A 707 -9.61 24.54 -19.14
C THR A 707 -8.23 23.91 -18.97
N PRO A 708 -7.83 23.53 -17.73
CA PRO A 708 -6.60 22.79 -17.50
C PRO A 708 -6.57 21.48 -18.30
N LEU A 709 -5.39 21.08 -18.78
CA LEU A 709 -5.22 19.89 -19.62
C LEU A 709 -4.68 18.67 -18.87
N GLY A 710 -4.96 18.58 -17.56
CA GLY A 710 -4.59 17.42 -16.74
C GLY A 710 -3.13 17.34 -16.33
N MET A 711 -2.30 18.33 -16.66
CA MET A 711 -0.90 18.46 -16.20
C MET A 711 -0.44 19.92 -16.29
N GLY A 712 0.68 20.27 -15.66
CA GLY A 712 1.32 21.55 -15.91
C GLY A 712 2.04 21.57 -17.27
N LEU A 713 2.01 22.72 -17.93
CA LEU A 713 2.48 22.88 -19.30
C LEU A 713 3.82 23.63 -19.27
N PHE A 714 4.93 22.91 -19.38
CA PHE A 714 6.28 23.47 -19.24
C PHE A 714 6.87 23.87 -20.59
N TYR A 715 6.74 23.00 -21.58
CA TYR A 715 7.15 23.22 -22.96
C TYR A 715 5.98 23.03 -23.90
N GLU A 716 6.00 23.73 -25.03
CA GLU A 716 5.01 23.66 -26.10
C GLU A 716 5.72 23.45 -27.43
N ILE A 717 5.23 22.50 -28.23
CA ILE A 717 5.45 22.47 -29.68
C ILE A 717 4.17 22.99 -30.32
N TYR A 718 4.20 24.23 -30.82
CA TYR A 718 3.06 24.84 -31.48
C TYR A 718 3.23 24.81 -33.00
N ILE A 719 2.29 24.18 -33.69
CA ILE A 719 2.20 24.09 -35.14
C ILE A 719 1.18 25.11 -35.64
N ASP A 720 1.67 26.14 -36.31
CA ASP A 720 0.85 27.12 -37.04
C ASP A 720 0.70 26.63 -38.48
N ILE A 721 -0.47 26.03 -38.77
CA ILE A 721 -0.73 25.36 -40.05
C ILE A 721 -0.75 26.39 -41.20
N ALA A 722 -1.37 27.55 -40.97
CA ALA A 722 -1.46 28.61 -41.96
C ALA A 722 -0.10 29.14 -42.39
N LYS A 723 0.86 29.18 -41.46
CA LYS A 723 2.24 29.61 -41.74
C LYS A 723 3.17 28.46 -42.09
N SER A 724 2.71 27.21 -41.94
CA SER A 724 3.54 25.99 -42.12
C SER A 724 4.82 26.03 -41.28
N ILE A 725 4.71 26.49 -40.03
CA ILE A 725 5.83 26.53 -39.07
C ILE A 725 5.48 25.77 -37.80
N ALA A 726 6.49 25.16 -37.17
CA ALA A 726 6.42 24.70 -35.80
C ALA A 726 7.45 25.41 -34.93
N ILE A 727 7.04 25.79 -33.72
CA ILE A 727 7.85 26.54 -32.76
C ILE A 727 7.87 25.77 -31.45
N VAL A 728 9.06 25.58 -30.90
CA VAL A 728 9.26 25.10 -29.53
C VAL A 728 9.34 26.31 -28.61
N SER A 729 8.44 26.37 -27.63
CA SER A 729 8.35 27.43 -26.63
C SER A 729 8.43 26.86 -25.23
N VAL A 730 8.80 27.71 -24.27
CA VAL A 730 8.80 27.38 -22.85
C VAL A 730 7.86 28.31 -22.09
N ALA A 731 7.17 27.79 -21.08
CA ALA A 731 6.28 28.55 -20.23
C ALA A 731 7.02 29.59 -19.37
N ASP A 732 6.42 30.77 -19.21
CA ASP A 732 6.91 31.83 -18.34
C ASP A 732 6.37 31.75 -16.89
N GLY A 733 5.46 30.80 -16.62
CA GLY A 733 4.84 30.61 -15.31
C GLY A 733 3.63 31.51 -15.03
N ARG A 734 3.25 32.36 -15.99
CA ARG A 734 2.24 33.42 -15.85
C ARG A 734 1.19 33.39 -16.97
N GLY A 735 1.12 32.27 -17.69
CA GLY A 735 0.22 32.06 -18.84
C GLY A 735 0.83 32.43 -20.20
N GLY A 736 2.06 32.94 -20.23
CA GLY A 736 2.78 33.29 -21.44
C GLY A 736 3.75 32.20 -21.91
N TRP A 737 4.22 32.34 -23.15
CA TRP A 737 5.13 31.40 -23.80
C TRP A 737 6.30 32.17 -24.42
N ILE A 738 7.52 31.71 -24.13
CA ILE A 738 8.77 32.27 -24.66
C ILE A 738 9.26 31.35 -25.78
N GLU A 739 9.32 31.86 -27.00
CA GLU A 739 9.82 31.09 -28.16
C GLU A 739 11.32 30.79 -27.99
N LEU A 740 11.70 29.51 -28.15
CA LEU A 740 13.10 29.08 -28.05
C LEU A 740 13.67 28.70 -29.43
N PHE A 741 12.97 27.82 -30.15
CA PHE A 741 13.47 27.23 -31.39
C PHE A 741 12.38 27.18 -32.46
N LYS A 742 12.75 27.44 -33.72
CA LYS A 742 11.92 27.07 -34.87
C LYS A 742 12.31 25.67 -35.33
N VAL A 743 11.33 24.81 -35.56
CA VAL A 743 11.53 23.44 -36.02
C VAL A 743 11.91 23.45 -37.50
N ASN A 744 13.05 22.85 -37.84
CA ASN A 744 13.59 22.84 -39.20
C ASN A 744 13.07 21.67 -40.06
N GLN A 745 12.56 20.61 -39.44
CA GLN A 745 12.04 19.43 -40.13
C GLN A 745 10.53 19.36 -39.93
N ILE A 746 9.79 20.07 -40.78
CA ILE A 746 8.33 20.05 -40.83
C ILE A 746 7.85 20.04 -42.27
N VAL A 747 6.85 19.21 -42.56
CA VAL A 747 6.08 19.23 -43.80
C VAL A 747 4.61 19.36 -43.44
N VAL A 748 3.95 20.36 -44.00
CA VAL A 748 2.51 20.58 -43.90
C VAL A 748 1.92 20.46 -45.30
N THR A 749 0.98 19.54 -45.48
CA THR A 749 0.22 19.37 -46.72
C THR A 749 -1.23 19.79 -46.51
N ASN A 750 -2.06 19.71 -47.54
CA ASN A 750 -3.51 19.97 -47.42
C ASN A 750 -4.22 18.96 -46.50
N ASN A 751 -3.63 17.78 -46.25
CA ASN A 751 -4.30 16.69 -45.54
C ASN A 751 -3.49 16.12 -44.37
N SER A 752 -2.21 16.48 -44.23
CA SER A 752 -1.29 15.90 -43.24
C SER A 752 -0.25 16.88 -42.71
N ILE A 753 0.29 16.57 -41.53
CA ILE A 753 1.51 17.16 -40.99
C ILE A 753 2.47 16.03 -40.62
N GLU A 754 3.76 16.23 -40.88
CA GLU A 754 4.86 15.47 -40.28
C GLU A 754 5.94 16.43 -39.77
N LEU A 755 6.52 16.15 -38.61
CA LEU A 755 7.69 16.87 -38.10
C LEU A 755 8.60 16.00 -37.21
N ALA A 756 9.86 16.42 -37.11
CA ALA A 756 10.84 15.86 -36.17
C ALA A 756 11.42 16.98 -35.30
N VAL A 757 11.44 16.76 -33.98
CA VAL A 757 11.92 17.72 -32.99
C VAL A 757 12.98 17.06 -32.11
N PRO A 758 14.20 17.62 -32.02
CA PRO A 758 15.22 17.10 -31.10
C PRO A 758 14.80 17.23 -29.63
N TRP A 759 15.01 16.20 -28.81
CA TRP A 759 14.68 16.22 -27.37
C TRP A 759 15.38 17.37 -26.63
N LYS A 760 16.59 17.72 -27.05
CA LYS A 760 17.35 18.86 -26.51
C LYS A 760 16.61 20.21 -26.64
N TYR A 761 15.67 20.37 -27.59
CA TYR A 761 14.88 21.60 -27.70
C TYR A 761 13.85 21.73 -26.58
N LEU A 762 13.45 20.60 -25.97
CA LEU A 762 12.56 20.52 -24.82
C LEU A 762 13.33 20.42 -23.49
N SER A 763 14.66 20.54 -23.53
CA SER A 763 15.56 20.29 -22.39
C SER A 763 15.30 18.94 -21.72
N LEU A 764 15.20 17.89 -22.55
CA LEU A 764 15.00 16.52 -22.13
C LEU A 764 16.12 15.63 -22.70
N SER A 765 16.52 14.63 -21.93
CA SER A 765 17.64 13.71 -22.20
C SER A 765 17.18 12.25 -22.24
N PRO A 766 17.96 11.35 -22.85
CA PRO A 766 17.64 9.93 -22.85
C PRO A 766 17.45 9.33 -21.45
N GLY A 767 16.32 8.64 -21.26
CA GLY A 767 15.88 8.06 -19.99
C GLY A 767 15.05 9.00 -19.12
N ASP A 768 14.90 10.27 -19.48
CA ASP A 768 13.99 11.17 -18.79
C ASP A 768 12.54 10.74 -19.01
N VAL A 769 11.69 11.07 -18.03
CA VAL A 769 10.25 10.90 -18.11
C VAL A 769 9.58 12.25 -18.37
N SER A 770 8.61 12.23 -19.28
CA SER A 770 7.74 13.37 -19.58
C SER A 770 6.31 12.90 -19.81
N TYR A 771 5.35 13.76 -19.47
CA TYR A 771 3.95 13.57 -19.85
C TYR A 771 3.61 14.50 -21.00
N SER A 772 2.62 14.14 -21.83
CA SER A 772 2.21 14.92 -22.99
C SER A 772 0.70 14.98 -23.20
N VAL A 773 0.25 16.13 -23.69
CA VAL A 773 -1.16 16.37 -24.07
C VAL A 773 -1.23 17.21 -25.34
N VAL A 774 -2.15 16.87 -26.22
CA VAL A 774 -2.42 17.58 -27.48
C VAL A 774 -3.66 18.45 -27.31
N ALA A 775 -3.58 19.69 -27.80
CA ALA A 775 -4.69 20.62 -27.90
C ALA A 775 -4.81 21.17 -29.32
N VAL A 776 -6.05 21.24 -29.81
CA VAL A 776 -6.38 21.87 -31.10
C VAL A 776 -7.00 23.23 -30.82
N CYS A 777 -6.32 24.27 -31.29
CA CYS A 777 -6.73 25.66 -31.10
C CYS A 777 -7.38 26.21 -32.37
N ARG A 778 -8.44 27.00 -32.22
CA ARG A 778 -8.96 27.90 -33.26
C ARG A 778 -8.94 29.31 -32.71
N GLY A 779 -7.92 30.08 -33.08
CA GLY A 779 -7.63 31.34 -32.40
C GLY A 779 -7.37 31.11 -30.91
N ILE A 780 -8.20 31.72 -30.06
CA ILE A 780 -8.12 31.58 -28.59
C ILE A 780 -8.96 30.42 -28.05
N ASP A 781 -9.77 29.76 -28.88
CA ASP A 781 -10.69 28.71 -28.45
C ASP A 781 -10.03 27.34 -28.49
N LEU A 782 -10.24 26.55 -27.43
CA LEU A 782 -9.89 25.14 -27.39
C LEU A 782 -11.01 24.32 -28.06
N VAL A 783 -10.70 23.67 -29.18
CA VAL A 783 -11.67 22.91 -29.99
C VAL A 783 -11.69 21.43 -29.62
N ALA A 784 -10.53 20.85 -29.35
CA ALA A 784 -10.39 19.46 -28.94
C ALA A 784 -9.10 19.28 -28.12
N SER A 785 -9.07 18.26 -27.26
CA SER A 785 -7.86 17.85 -26.55
C SER A 785 -7.76 16.33 -26.48
N SER A 786 -6.54 15.83 -26.24
CA SER A 786 -6.28 14.40 -26.05
C SER A 786 -6.49 13.91 -24.62
N GLN A 787 -6.74 14.83 -23.67
CA GLN A 787 -6.95 14.48 -22.26
C GLN A 787 -8.32 13.78 -22.08
N ARG A 788 -8.40 12.79 -21.19
CA ARG A 788 -9.67 12.14 -20.78
C ARG A 788 -9.69 12.05 -19.25
N LEU A 789 -10.79 12.40 -18.58
CA LEU A 789 -10.96 12.34 -17.11
C LEU A 789 -9.71 12.71 -16.24
N GLY A 790 -8.97 13.78 -16.56
CA GLY A 790 -7.70 14.20 -15.93
C GLY A 790 -6.41 13.53 -16.42
N GLY A 791 -6.47 12.45 -17.21
CA GLY A 791 -5.31 11.67 -17.65
C GLY A 791 -4.62 12.20 -18.91
N THR A 792 -3.31 11.96 -19.00
CA THR A 792 -2.45 12.39 -20.12
C THR A 792 -1.52 11.26 -20.60
N HIS A 793 -0.66 11.48 -21.59
CA HIS A 793 0.18 10.42 -22.18
C HIS A 793 1.56 10.37 -21.54
N TYR A 794 1.97 9.18 -21.11
CA TYR A 794 3.26 8.88 -20.52
C TYR A 794 4.33 8.61 -21.57
N LEU A 795 5.49 9.26 -21.45
CA LEU A 795 6.65 9.09 -22.33
C LEU A 795 7.91 8.89 -21.49
N VAL A 796 8.68 7.85 -21.83
CA VAL A 796 10.07 7.65 -21.42
C VAL A 796 10.92 7.86 -22.65
N ILE A 797 11.84 8.83 -22.59
CA ILE A 797 12.70 9.12 -23.73
C ILE A 797 13.65 7.93 -23.92
N PRO A 798 13.68 7.30 -25.11
CA PRO A 798 14.49 6.12 -25.32
C PRO A 798 15.97 6.38 -25.00
N ARG A 799 16.58 5.50 -24.22
CA ARG A 799 18.05 5.48 -24.14
C ARG A 799 18.59 5.02 -25.50
N PRO A 800 19.76 5.53 -25.95
CA PRO A 800 20.42 4.93 -27.10
C PRO A 800 20.56 3.44 -26.81
N ILE A 801 20.21 2.60 -27.78
CA ILE A 801 20.53 1.17 -27.68
C ILE A 801 22.03 1.13 -27.42
N ALA A 802 22.42 0.66 -26.23
CA ALA A 802 23.82 0.62 -25.82
C ALA A 802 24.56 -0.05 -26.97
N SER A 803 25.35 0.75 -27.68
CA SER A 803 26.03 0.23 -28.85
C SER A 803 26.88 -0.94 -28.36
N THR A 804 26.92 -2.00 -29.16
CA THR A 804 27.79 -3.18 -29.01
C THR A 804 29.29 -2.83 -29.05
N THR A 805 29.65 -1.58 -28.76
CA THR A 805 30.99 -1.01 -28.78
C THR A 805 31.83 -1.36 -27.54
N GLY A 806 31.26 -2.06 -26.56
CA GLY A 806 31.96 -2.59 -25.38
C GLY A 806 32.41 -4.05 -25.56
N LYS A 807 33.42 -4.48 -24.80
CA LYS A 807 33.90 -5.87 -24.80
C LYS A 807 32.96 -6.74 -23.98
N VAL A 808 32.35 -7.75 -24.60
CA VAL A 808 31.54 -8.76 -23.88
C VAL A 808 32.45 -9.60 -22.98
N ILE A 809 32.14 -9.62 -21.68
CA ILE A 809 32.83 -10.41 -20.66
C ILE A 809 32.13 -11.77 -20.47
N LEU A 810 30.80 -11.75 -20.42
CA LEU A 810 29.93 -12.92 -20.31
C LEU A 810 28.64 -12.65 -21.09
N ASP A 811 28.11 -13.66 -21.76
CA ASP A 811 26.80 -13.66 -22.42
C ASP A 811 26.27 -15.09 -22.36
N ILE A 812 25.26 -15.30 -21.51
CA ILE A 812 24.69 -16.63 -21.25
C ILE A 812 23.17 -16.56 -21.31
N LYS A 813 22.57 -17.61 -21.88
CA LYS A 813 21.12 -17.77 -21.94
C LYS A 813 20.65 -18.66 -20.82
N ASP A 814 19.48 -18.31 -20.32
CA ASP A 814 18.71 -19.13 -19.39
C ASP A 814 17.58 -19.86 -20.14
N PRO A 815 17.14 -21.04 -19.66
CA PRO A 815 15.92 -21.66 -20.13
C PRO A 815 14.71 -20.73 -19.91
N ILE A 816 13.61 -21.02 -20.59
CA ILE A 816 12.37 -20.26 -20.46
C ILE A 816 11.35 -21.15 -19.77
N GLY A 817 10.74 -20.64 -18.69
CA GLY A 817 9.66 -21.29 -17.95
C GLY A 817 10.11 -22.19 -16.81
N ASP A 818 11.32 -22.01 -16.30
CA ASP A 818 11.83 -22.61 -15.06
C ASP A 818 11.75 -21.70 -13.83
N ASP A 819 10.98 -20.62 -13.93
CA ASP A 819 10.60 -19.68 -12.86
C ASP A 819 9.68 -20.27 -11.75
N ASN A 820 9.67 -21.59 -11.60
CA ASN A 820 8.91 -22.34 -10.61
C ASN A 820 9.82 -22.90 -9.49
N GLY A 821 10.98 -22.27 -9.25
CA GLY A 821 11.90 -22.54 -8.15
C GLY A 821 12.37 -23.99 -8.12
N THR A 822 11.98 -24.73 -7.07
CA THR A 822 12.32 -26.16 -6.93
C THR A 822 11.57 -27.08 -7.90
N GLY A 823 10.77 -26.53 -8.83
CA GLY A 823 9.90 -27.25 -9.76
C GLY A 823 8.43 -27.31 -9.32
N THR A 824 8.09 -26.68 -8.19
CA THR A 824 6.76 -26.76 -7.56
C THR A 824 6.14 -25.40 -7.26
N TYR A 825 6.87 -24.30 -7.51
CA TYR A 825 6.40 -22.99 -7.07
C TYR A 825 5.26 -22.48 -7.96
N VAL A 826 4.36 -21.77 -7.32
CA VAL A 826 3.21 -21.11 -7.94
C VAL A 826 3.27 -19.64 -7.57
N TYR A 827 3.10 -18.79 -8.58
CA TYR A 827 3.06 -17.35 -8.43
C TYR A 827 1.98 -16.93 -7.43
N PRO A 828 2.14 -15.77 -6.76
CA PRO A 828 1.05 -15.17 -6.00
C PRO A 828 -0.15 -14.91 -6.90
N LYS A 829 -1.36 -14.95 -6.32
CA LYS A 829 -2.62 -14.93 -7.07
C LYS A 829 -3.06 -13.54 -7.54
N ASN A 830 -2.44 -12.46 -7.05
CA ASN A 830 -2.78 -11.13 -7.51
C ASN A 830 -2.42 -10.95 -9.00
N ALA A 831 -3.29 -10.25 -9.74
CA ALA A 831 -3.16 -10.08 -11.20
C ALA A 831 -1.89 -9.32 -11.64
N VAL A 832 -1.21 -8.60 -10.74
CA VAL A 832 0.07 -7.95 -11.07
C VAL A 832 1.20 -8.95 -11.37
N PHE A 833 1.14 -10.17 -10.83
CA PHE A 833 2.15 -11.21 -11.06
C PHE A 833 1.85 -11.99 -12.33
N LYS A 834 2.13 -11.37 -13.47
CA LYS A 834 1.90 -11.98 -14.79
C LYS A 834 2.90 -13.11 -15.05
N PRO A 835 2.52 -14.19 -15.78
CA PRO A 835 3.45 -15.26 -16.10
C PRO A 835 4.72 -14.73 -16.79
N GLY A 836 5.90 -14.98 -16.20
CA GLY A 836 7.19 -14.60 -16.77
C GLY A 836 7.84 -13.38 -16.14
N VAL A 837 7.17 -12.75 -15.15
CA VAL A 837 7.81 -11.65 -14.40
C VAL A 837 9.00 -12.10 -13.57
N PHE A 838 9.10 -13.40 -13.29
CA PHE A 838 10.22 -14.02 -12.58
C PHE A 838 11.02 -15.01 -13.45
N ASP A 839 10.82 -15.01 -14.77
CA ASP A 839 11.48 -15.92 -15.71
C ASP A 839 12.68 -15.22 -16.33
N LEU A 840 13.87 -15.58 -15.86
CA LEU A 840 15.14 -15.17 -16.43
C LEU A 840 15.24 -15.76 -17.85
N THR A 841 15.85 -15.01 -18.76
CA THR A 841 16.08 -15.47 -20.14
C THR A 841 17.53 -15.34 -20.56
N GLY A 842 18.32 -14.63 -19.76
CA GLY A 842 19.76 -14.54 -19.94
C GLY A 842 20.40 -13.50 -19.04
N PHE A 843 21.73 -13.54 -19.05
CA PHE A 843 22.58 -12.63 -18.30
C PHE A 843 23.78 -12.25 -19.14
N LYS A 844 24.11 -10.95 -19.16
CA LYS A 844 25.22 -10.43 -19.96
C LYS A 844 26.01 -9.38 -19.21
N VAL A 845 27.34 -9.45 -19.33
CA VAL A 845 28.27 -8.48 -18.74
C VAL A 845 29.10 -7.85 -19.84
N ILE A 846 29.09 -6.52 -19.94
CA ILE A 846 29.82 -5.75 -20.95
C ILE A 846 30.78 -4.78 -20.26
N ASP A 847 32.01 -4.74 -20.74
CA ASP A 847 33.00 -3.73 -20.37
C ASP A 847 32.91 -2.54 -21.35
N GLN A 848 32.57 -1.35 -20.82
CA GLN A 848 32.45 -0.10 -21.59
C GLN A 848 33.60 0.89 -21.30
N GLY A 849 34.74 0.42 -20.79
CA GLY A 849 35.92 1.25 -20.53
C GLY A 849 36.04 1.60 -19.06
N ASP A 850 35.29 2.60 -18.58
CA ASP A 850 35.32 3.09 -17.18
C ASP A 850 34.29 2.39 -16.26
N LYS A 851 33.34 1.65 -16.83
CA LYS A 851 32.30 0.90 -16.12
C LYS A 851 32.08 -0.51 -16.69
N LEU A 852 31.52 -1.39 -15.87
CA LEU A 852 30.90 -2.65 -16.30
C LEU A 852 29.38 -2.50 -16.29
N ILE A 853 28.73 -3.06 -17.30
CA ILE A 853 27.26 -3.09 -17.44
C ILE A 853 26.79 -4.52 -17.30
N PHE A 854 25.87 -4.75 -16.38
CA PHE A 854 25.24 -6.04 -16.10
C PHE A 854 23.80 -5.99 -16.61
N TYR A 855 23.47 -6.83 -17.59
CA TYR A 855 22.12 -7.02 -18.11
C TYR A 855 21.54 -8.31 -17.54
N VAL A 856 20.37 -8.20 -16.93
CA VAL A 856 19.56 -9.32 -16.46
C VAL A 856 18.29 -9.32 -17.29
N TYR A 857 18.18 -10.26 -18.23
CA TYR A 857 17.02 -10.35 -19.11
C TYR A 857 15.94 -11.19 -18.46
N VAL A 858 14.72 -10.69 -18.45
CA VAL A 858 13.53 -11.40 -17.98
C VAL A 858 12.52 -11.53 -19.13
N ARG A 859 11.63 -12.52 -19.08
CA ARG A 859 10.64 -12.73 -20.13
C ARG A 859 9.66 -11.55 -20.19
N ASP A 860 9.27 -11.03 -19.04
CA ASP A 860 8.37 -9.87 -18.89
C ASP A 860 8.81 -9.01 -17.69
N LEU A 861 8.87 -7.69 -17.83
CA LEU A 861 9.15 -6.78 -16.70
C LEU A 861 7.92 -6.54 -15.81
N GLY A 862 6.71 -6.84 -16.30
CA GLY A 862 5.46 -6.72 -15.53
C GLY A 862 4.88 -5.30 -15.46
N GLY A 863 5.49 -4.32 -16.13
CA GLY A 863 4.93 -2.97 -16.28
C GLY A 863 5.06 -2.04 -15.08
N ASN A 864 5.89 -2.40 -14.08
CA ASN A 864 6.17 -1.58 -12.89
C ASN A 864 4.91 -1.09 -12.13
N PRO A 865 4.01 -2.00 -11.68
CA PRO A 865 2.70 -1.64 -11.12
C PRO A 865 2.74 -0.76 -9.87
N TRP A 866 3.88 -0.69 -9.16
CA TRP A 866 4.04 0.17 -7.97
C TRP A 866 4.93 1.38 -8.20
N ASN A 867 5.29 1.66 -9.45
CA ASN A 867 6.10 2.82 -9.81
C ASN A 867 7.48 2.85 -9.12
N GLY A 868 8.16 1.69 -9.11
CA GLY A 868 9.53 1.56 -8.63
C GLY A 868 10.49 2.52 -9.34
N PRO A 869 11.34 3.27 -8.61
CA PRO A 869 12.21 4.29 -9.19
C PRO A 869 13.16 3.76 -10.27
N ASN A 870 13.56 2.48 -10.18
CA ASN A 870 14.42 1.83 -11.16
C ASN A 870 13.65 1.26 -12.37
N GLY A 871 12.35 1.52 -12.49
CA GLY A 871 11.53 1.11 -13.62
C GLY A 871 10.99 -0.33 -13.55
N PHE A 872 11.01 -0.95 -12.37
CA PHE A 872 10.40 -2.25 -12.05
C PHE A 872 10.02 -2.29 -10.57
N SER A 873 9.06 -3.15 -10.20
CA SER A 873 8.57 -3.22 -8.81
C SER A 873 8.37 -4.63 -8.26
N LEU A 874 8.41 -5.68 -9.11
CA LEU A 874 8.07 -7.05 -8.70
C LEU A 874 9.31 -7.89 -8.42
N GLN A 875 10.36 -7.69 -9.20
CA GLN A 875 11.60 -8.48 -9.19
C GLN A 875 12.55 -8.00 -8.09
N TYR A 876 13.32 -8.93 -7.55
CA TYR A 876 14.52 -8.63 -6.76
C TYR A 876 15.65 -9.52 -7.24
N VAL A 877 16.66 -8.94 -7.90
CA VAL A 877 17.80 -9.68 -8.45
C VAL A 877 18.97 -9.61 -7.47
N GLN A 878 19.59 -10.75 -7.20
CA GLN A 878 20.83 -10.83 -6.43
C GLN A 878 21.92 -11.49 -7.28
N ILE A 879 23.02 -10.76 -7.52
CA ILE A 879 24.16 -11.22 -8.31
C ILE A 879 25.36 -11.36 -7.39
N TYR A 880 25.77 -12.59 -7.09
CA TYR A 880 26.94 -12.88 -6.29
C TYR A 880 28.15 -13.12 -7.19
N VAL A 881 29.25 -12.41 -6.93
CA VAL A 881 30.44 -12.45 -7.78
C VAL A 881 31.64 -12.96 -6.99
N ARG A 882 32.13 -14.12 -7.39
CA ARG A 882 33.44 -14.64 -7.00
C ARG A 882 34.49 -14.09 -7.95
N THR A 883 35.41 -13.31 -7.40
CA THR A 883 36.56 -12.79 -8.15
C THR A 883 37.80 -13.67 -8.01
N THR A 884 38.94 -13.23 -8.54
CA THR A 884 40.23 -13.95 -8.49
C THR A 884 41.10 -13.59 -7.28
N LEU A 885 40.58 -12.80 -6.35
CA LEU A 885 41.29 -12.45 -5.12
C LEU A 885 41.68 -13.70 -4.34
N GLY A 886 42.89 -13.70 -3.79
CA GLY A 886 43.42 -14.79 -2.94
C GLY A 886 42.89 -14.81 -1.51
N VAL A 887 41.76 -14.15 -1.23
CA VAL A 887 41.08 -14.15 0.08
C VAL A 887 39.87 -15.08 0.05
N ALA A 888 39.40 -15.52 1.22
CA ALA A 888 38.19 -16.30 1.30
C ALA A 888 36.95 -15.41 1.07
N GLY A 889 36.05 -15.85 0.18
CA GLY A 889 34.75 -15.23 -0.01
C GLY A 889 33.70 -15.73 0.99
N LYS A 890 32.47 -15.22 0.85
CA LYS A 890 31.31 -15.60 1.65
C LYS A 890 30.41 -16.60 0.93
N THR A 891 29.85 -17.55 1.66
CA THR A 891 28.89 -18.53 1.10
C THR A 891 27.44 -18.20 1.45
N ASN A 892 27.19 -17.36 2.46
CA ASN A 892 25.83 -16.99 2.83
C ASN A 892 25.21 -16.03 1.80
N THR A 893 23.88 -16.09 1.68
CA THR A 893 23.07 -15.20 0.85
C THR A 893 22.22 -14.25 1.70
N PHE A 894 21.59 -13.27 1.05
CA PHE A 894 20.67 -12.32 1.66
C PHE A 894 19.22 -12.80 1.55
N GLY A 895 18.73 -13.48 2.58
CA GLY A 895 17.31 -13.87 2.73
C GLY A 895 16.82 -14.98 1.78
N LEU A 896 17.68 -15.55 0.93
CA LEU A 896 17.29 -16.56 -0.08
C LEU A 896 17.11 -17.98 0.46
N ASN A 897 17.44 -18.26 1.73
CA ASN A 897 17.46 -19.62 2.30
C ASN A 897 18.30 -20.62 1.46
N ALA A 898 19.38 -20.15 0.86
CA ALA A 898 20.36 -20.96 0.14
C ALA A 898 21.78 -20.49 0.46
N ASN A 899 22.77 -21.37 0.36
CA ASN A 899 24.17 -21.02 0.44
C ASN A 899 24.87 -21.32 -0.89
N LEU A 900 25.91 -20.55 -1.18
CA LEU A 900 26.79 -20.78 -2.31
C LEU A 900 27.82 -21.87 -1.97
N THR A 901 28.21 -22.64 -2.98
CA THR A 901 29.34 -23.58 -2.89
C THR A 901 30.65 -22.83 -2.68
N GLU A 902 31.67 -23.48 -2.10
CA GLU A 902 32.95 -22.83 -1.75
C GLU A 902 33.68 -22.19 -2.95
N ASP A 903 33.57 -22.81 -4.12
CA ASP A 903 34.11 -22.31 -5.38
C ASP A 903 33.35 -21.09 -5.93
N SER A 904 32.11 -20.88 -5.46
CA SER A 904 31.25 -19.74 -5.80
C SER A 904 31.18 -18.69 -4.67
N ALA A 905 31.93 -18.88 -3.58
CA ALA A 905 31.86 -18.01 -2.41
C ALA A 905 32.30 -16.57 -2.76
N TRP A 906 31.40 -15.61 -2.69
CA TRP A 906 31.50 -14.29 -3.32
C TRP A 906 32.43 -13.31 -2.58
N HIS A 907 33.00 -12.37 -3.33
CA HIS A 907 33.75 -11.23 -2.79
C HIS A 907 32.94 -9.94 -2.79
N PHE A 908 32.01 -9.80 -3.73
CA PHE A 908 30.97 -8.78 -3.67
C PHE A 908 29.66 -9.30 -4.26
N ALA A 909 28.55 -8.68 -3.88
CA ALA A 909 27.22 -8.96 -4.40
C ALA A 909 26.56 -7.66 -4.89
N LEU A 910 25.82 -7.73 -6.00
CA LEU A 910 24.91 -6.68 -6.44
C LEU A 910 23.49 -7.09 -6.06
N LEU A 911 22.81 -6.24 -5.31
CA LEU A 911 21.42 -6.41 -4.90
C LEU A 911 20.59 -5.38 -5.67
N LEU A 912 19.92 -5.81 -6.73
CA LEU A 912 19.16 -4.94 -7.63
C LEU A 912 17.69 -4.94 -7.22
N ALA A 913 17.30 -3.89 -6.51
CA ALA A 913 15.95 -3.67 -6.01
C ALA A 913 15.22 -2.56 -6.80
N PRO A 914 13.89 -2.46 -6.68
CA PRO A 914 13.10 -1.40 -7.29
C PRO A 914 13.52 0.05 -6.97
N GLY A 915 14.11 0.31 -5.79
CA GLY A 915 14.89 1.54 -5.57
C GLY A 915 14.27 2.65 -4.71
N TRP A 916 13.18 2.39 -3.96
CA TRP A 916 12.58 3.37 -3.05
C TRP A 916 13.47 3.71 -1.84
N GLY A 917 13.06 4.72 -1.06
CA GLY A 917 13.72 5.14 0.18
C GLY A 917 15.18 5.61 0.01
N SER A 918 15.90 5.69 1.13
CA SER A 918 17.31 6.13 1.18
C SER A 918 18.30 5.03 1.56
N ASP A 919 17.86 4.07 2.37
CA ASP A 919 18.69 2.96 2.84
C ASP A 919 18.85 1.85 1.78
N PRO A 920 20.02 1.17 1.73
CA PRO A 920 20.23 0.04 0.83
C PRO A 920 19.51 -1.22 1.33
N VAL A 921 19.04 -2.05 0.39
CA VAL A 921 18.62 -3.43 0.69
C VAL A 921 19.78 -4.23 1.34
N PRO A 922 19.48 -5.21 2.22
CA PRO A 922 18.17 -5.75 2.57
C PRO A 922 17.41 -4.99 3.67
N ILE A 923 18.00 -3.94 4.26
CA ILE A 923 17.37 -3.16 5.33
C ILE A 923 16.45 -2.09 4.74
N GLY A 924 16.93 -1.31 3.78
CA GLY A 924 16.16 -0.33 3.03
C GLY A 924 15.61 -0.92 1.73
N GLU A 925 15.55 -0.10 0.68
CA GLU A 925 14.88 -0.42 -0.59
C GLU A 925 15.71 0.01 -1.82
N ARG A 926 16.83 0.71 -1.62
CA ARG A 926 17.75 1.08 -2.70
C ARG A 926 18.65 -0.07 -3.09
N ALA A 927 18.93 -0.18 -4.40
CA ALA A 927 19.91 -1.14 -4.88
C ALA A 927 21.31 -0.86 -4.30
N ALA A 928 22.14 -1.89 -4.21
CA ALA A 928 23.43 -1.79 -3.55
C ALA A 928 24.46 -2.79 -4.07
N LEU A 929 25.73 -2.41 -3.98
CA LEU A 929 26.87 -3.31 -4.06
C LEU A 929 27.37 -3.57 -2.63
N VAL A 930 27.40 -4.83 -2.21
CA VAL A 930 27.85 -5.24 -0.88
C VAL A 930 29.12 -6.06 -0.99
N TYR A 931 30.18 -5.65 -0.29
CA TYR A 931 31.43 -6.40 -0.20
C TYR A 931 31.35 -7.50 0.85
N PHE A 932 32.18 -8.54 0.72
CA PHE A 932 32.22 -9.67 1.67
C PHE A 932 32.51 -9.23 3.12
N ASN A 933 33.17 -8.09 3.32
CA ASN A 933 33.43 -7.50 4.64
C ASN A 933 32.22 -6.74 5.23
N GLY A 934 31.11 -6.61 4.50
CA GLY A 934 29.90 -5.91 4.91
C GLY A 934 29.83 -4.43 4.53
N THR A 935 30.87 -3.88 3.88
CA THR A 935 30.83 -2.51 3.36
C THR A 935 29.87 -2.44 2.17
N THR A 936 29.13 -1.33 2.04
CA THR A 936 28.10 -1.17 1.00
C THR A 936 28.30 0.11 0.20
N VAL A 937 28.15 0.02 -1.12
CA VAL A 937 27.97 1.17 -2.03
C VAL A 937 26.50 1.21 -2.40
N VAL A 938 25.80 2.25 -1.95
CA VAL A 938 24.38 2.46 -2.25
C VAL A 938 24.25 3.02 -3.66
N GLN A 939 23.17 2.67 -4.36
CA GLN A 939 22.86 3.21 -5.69
C GLN A 939 23.00 4.74 -5.75
N ASP A 940 23.74 5.24 -6.73
CA ASP A 940 23.97 6.66 -7.04
C ASP A 940 24.68 6.80 -8.41
N GLY A 941 25.45 7.87 -8.63
CA GLY A 941 26.21 8.07 -9.87
C GLY A 941 27.31 7.04 -10.15
N ILE A 942 27.80 6.28 -9.15
CA ILE A 942 28.81 5.22 -9.34
C ILE A 942 28.21 3.82 -9.45
N LEU A 943 26.97 3.62 -8.98
CA LEU A 943 26.14 2.43 -9.18
C LEU A 943 24.73 2.86 -9.61
N SER A 944 24.39 2.70 -10.88
CA SER A 944 23.07 3.03 -11.41
C SER A 944 22.29 1.76 -11.77
N VAL A 945 21.00 1.71 -11.42
CA VAL A 945 20.11 0.58 -11.74
C VAL A 945 18.86 1.12 -12.41
N TYR A 946 18.46 0.52 -13.53
CA TYR A 946 17.27 0.91 -14.29
C TYR A 946 16.81 -0.23 -15.20
N THR A 947 15.63 -0.11 -15.81
CA THR A 947 15.17 -1.06 -16.83
C THR A 947 15.36 -0.56 -18.25
N ASP A 948 15.63 -1.50 -19.15
CA ASP A 948 15.38 -1.35 -20.58
C ASP A 948 14.11 -2.14 -20.93
N VAL A 949 13.01 -1.40 -21.08
CA VAL A 949 11.69 -1.94 -21.40
C VAL A 949 11.65 -2.54 -22.80
N ALA A 950 12.52 -2.10 -23.73
CA ALA A 950 12.52 -2.62 -25.09
C ALA A 950 13.02 -4.07 -25.14
N SER A 951 14.01 -4.41 -24.31
CA SER A 951 14.62 -5.74 -24.25
C SER A 951 14.19 -6.55 -23.03
N ASN A 952 13.24 -6.08 -22.23
CA ASN A 952 12.89 -6.65 -20.92
C ASN A 952 14.11 -6.94 -20.04
N ALA A 953 14.98 -5.94 -19.86
CA ALA A 953 16.20 -6.10 -19.07
C ALA A 953 16.20 -5.20 -17.83
N ILE A 954 16.68 -5.73 -16.72
CA ILE A 954 17.14 -4.95 -15.56
C ILE A 954 18.64 -4.75 -15.74
N ILE A 955 19.09 -3.49 -15.73
CA ILE A 955 20.45 -3.10 -16.03
C ILE A 955 21.08 -2.49 -14.78
N ALA A 956 22.29 -2.94 -14.45
CA ALA A 956 23.16 -2.29 -13.47
C ALA A 956 24.43 -1.76 -14.15
N GLU A 957 24.68 -0.46 -14.04
CA GLU A 957 25.94 0.16 -14.43
C GLU A 957 26.81 0.37 -13.20
N VAL A 958 28.02 -0.17 -13.22
CA VAL A 958 28.93 -0.13 -12.06
C VAL A 958 30.28 0.44 -12.48
N ALA A 959 30.68 1.55 -11.86
CA ALA A 959 31.98 2.14 -12.09
C ALA A 959 33.10 1.14 -11.72
N LYS A 960 34.11 0.98 -12.58
CA LYS A 960 35.19 0.02 -12.34
C LYS A 960 35.97 0.30 -11.07
N MET A 961 36.02 1.54 -10.61
CA MET A 961 36.73 1.93 -9.40
C MET A 961 36.21 1.27 -8.11
N VAL A 962 34.97 0.78 -8.11
CA VAL A 962 34.39 0.04 -6.97
C VAL A 962 34.43 -1.47 -7.15
N LEU A 963 34.93 -1.98 -8.27
CA LEU A 963 34.98 -3.42 -8.56
C LEU A 963 36.37 -3.99 -8.26
N PRO A 964 36.52 -4.98 -7.36
CA PRO A 964 37.81 -5.54 -7.01
C PRO A 964 38.36 -6.45 -8.11
N ASP A 965 39.65 -6.31 -8.44
CA ASP A 965 40.37 -7.07 -9.49
C ASP A 965 39.73 -7.06 -10.90
N VAL A 966 38.94 -6.01 -11.20
CA VAL A 966 38.10 -5.88 -12.41
C VAL A 966 38.79 -6.17 -13.75
N GLU A 967 40.11 -6.01 -13.84
CA GLU A 967 40.91 -6.45 -14.99
C GLU A 967 40.80 -7.96 -15.29
N ASN A 968 40.44 -8.76 -14.29
CA ASN A 968 40.24 -10.20 -14.35
C ASN A 968 38.76 -10.60 -14.50
N ALA A 969 37.85 -9.67 -14.80
CA ALA A 969 36.40 -9.95 -14.87
C ALA A 969 36.02 -11.14 -15.77
N GLY A 970 36.80 -11.43 -16.82
CA GLY A 970 36.59 -12.62 -17.67
C GLY A 970 36.84 -13.97 -16.99
N LYS A 971 37.37 -14.00 -15.76
CA LYS A 971 37.62 -15.21 -14.95
C LYS A 971 36.68 -15.32 -13.75
N TRP A 972 35.78 -14.36 -13.55
CA TRP A 972 34.86 -14.38 -12.42
C TRP A 972 33.81 -15.47 -12.58
N ILE A 973 33.27 -15.89 -11.43
CA ILE A 973 32.10 -16.77 -11.35
C ILE A 973 30.94 -15.93 -10.84
N TYR A 974 29.80 -16.02 -11.52
CA TYR A 974 28.59 -15.25 -11.27
C TYR A 974 27.46 -16.19 -10.88
N THR A 975 26.83 -15.95 -9.73
CA THR A 975 25.55 -16.59 -9.38
C THR A 975 24.46 -15.53 -9.44
N VAL A 976 23.53 -15.67 -10.37
CA VAL A 976 22.44 -14.71 -10.61
C VAL A 976 21.14 -15.35 -10.17
N VAL A 977 20.47 -14.71 -9.23
CA VAL A 977 19.23 -15.21 -8.62
C VAL A 977 18.13 -14.18 -8.82
N LEU A 978 16.94 -14.63 -9.18
CA LEU A 978 15.74 -13.82 -9.25
C LEU A 978 14.72 -14.31 -8.22
N THR A 979 14.29 -13.40 -7.34
CA THR A 979 13.22 -13.64 -6.37
C THR A 979 12.15 -12.54 -6.44
N SER A 980 11.07 -12.69 -5.67
CA SER A 980 9.98 -11.72 -5.63
C SER A 980 10.23 -10.67 -4.54
N TYR A 981 10.25 -9.40 -4.95
CA TYR A 981 10.37 -8.24 -4.06
C TYR A 981 9.09 -8.05 -3.24
N ASP A 982 9.26 -7.66 -1.98
CA ASP A 982 8.19 -7.22 -1.09
C ASP A 982 8.71 -6.13 -0.14
N GLY A 983 8.23 -4.89 -0.33
CA GLY A 983 8.60 -3.74 0.49
C GLY A 983 8.22 -3.88 1.97
N TYR A 984 7.35 -4.83 2.36
CA TYR A 984 7.02 -5.07 3.77
C TYR A 984 7.57 -6.41 4.29
N GLY A 985 8.16 -7.21 3.40
CA GLY A 985 8.71 -8.52 3.72
C GLY A 985 10.06 -8.43 4.43
N THR A 986 10.37 -9.44 5.25
CA THR A 986 11.72 -9.61 5.81
C THR A 986 12.75 -9.72 4.69
N ASP A 987 13.88 -9.00 4.81
CA ASP A 987 14.93 -8.88 3.78
C ASP A 987 14.44 -8.34 2.42
N ARG A 988 13.25 -7.71 2.39
CA ARG A 988 12.52 -7.28 1.20
C ARG A 988 12.16 -8.41 0.22
N ILE A 989 12.03 -9.63 0.73
CA ILE A 989 11.63 -10.80 -0.05
C ILE A 989 10.22 -11.21 0.36
N ARG A 990 9.38 -11.45 -0.65
CA ARG A 990 8.01 -11.92 -0.48
C ARG A 990 7.96 -13.23 0.30
N SER A 991 6.89 -13.45 1.06
CA SER A 991 6.71 -14.69 1.81
C SER A 991 6.47 -15.89 0.89
N PHE A 992 6.99 -17.06 1.31
CA PHE A 992 6.81 -18.36 0.67
C PHE A 992 6.05 -19.28 1.64
N SER A 993 4.92 -19.85 1.21
CA SER A 993 4.09 -20.73 2.02
C SER A 993 3.59 -21.93 1.22
N ILE A 994 2.98 -22.92 1.87
CA ILE A 994 2.55 -24.16 1.21
C ILE A 994 1.58 -23.89 0.04
N GLU A 995 0.67 -22.94 0.20
CA GLU A 995 -0.31 -22.56 -0.81
C GLU A 995 -0.13 -21.10 -1.24
N ALA A 996 -0.33 -20.83 -2.52
CA ALA A 996 -0.31 -19.46 -3.03
C ALA A 996 -1.55 -18.70 -2.54
N THR A 997 -1.33 -17.49 -2.00
CA THR A 997 -2.40 -16.52 -1.72
C THR A 997 -2.21 -15.30 -2.61
N GLU A 998 -2.96 -14.23 -2.39
CA GLU A 998 -2.86 -13.01 -3.19
C GLU A 998 -1.43 -12.47 -3.29
N TRP A 999 -0.70 -12.46 -2.17
CA TRP A 999 0.62 -11.83 -2.04
C TRP A 999 1.74 -12.79 -1.64
N VAL A 1000 1.47 -14.10 -1.59
CA VAL A 1000 2.40 -15.13 -1.09
C VAL A 1000 2.68 -16.16 -2.17
N VAL A 1001 3.95 -16.49 -2.36
CA VAL A 1001 4.39 -17.55 -3.29
C VAL A 1001 4.00 -18.91 -2.69
N GLY A 1002 3.36 -19.77 -3.50
CA GLY A 1002 3.01 -21.13 -3.09
C GLY A 1002 4.14 -22.11 -3.42
N VAL A 1003 4.68 -22.83 -2.46
CA VAL A 1003 5.80 -23.78 -2.67
C VAL A 1003 5.37 -25.22 -2.90
N GLY A 1004 4.10 -25.55 -2.60
CA GLY A 1004 3.54 -26.89 -2.75
C GLY A 1004 3.59 -27.74 -1.49
N LYS A 1005 2.65 -28.68 -1.39
CA LYS A 1005 2.44 -29.54 -0.20
C LYS A 1005 3.62 -30.47 0.10
N ASP A 1006 4.36 -30.87 -0.92
CA ASP A 1006 5.52 -31.75 -0.79
C ASP A 1006 6.68 -31.09 -0.02
N LEU A 1007 6.68 -29.75 0.06
CA LEU A 1007 7.68 -28.97 0.79
C LEU A 1007 7.20 -28.49 2.17
N ALA A 1008 6.08 -28.99 2.69
CA ALA A 1008 5.53 -28.56 3.99
C ALA A 1008 6.53 -28.72 5.15
N VAL A 1009 7.28 -29.83 5.15
CA VAL A 1009 8.32 -30.12 6.16
C VAL A 1009 9.46 -29.11 6.09
N ALA A 1010 9.98 -28.87 4.88
CA ALA A 1010 11.05 -27.90 4.65
C ALA A 1010 10.59 -26.47 4.99
N THR A 1011 9.33 -26.15 4.71
CA THR A 1011 8.71 -24.84 5.00
C THR A 1011 8.65 -24.61 6.50
N ALA A 1012 8.18 -25.61 7.27
CA ALA A 1012 8.12 -25.54 8.73
C ALA A 1012 9.51 -25.43 9.38
N LEU A 1013 10.54 -26.00 8.76
CA LEU A 1013 11.93 -25.92 9.22
C LEU A 1013 12.69 -24.70 8.68
N GLY A 1014 12.07 -23.87 7.83
CA GLY A 1014 12.66 -22.64 7.30
C GLY A 1014 13.82 -22.86 6.31
N VAL A 1015 13.89 -24.01 5.63
CA VAL A 1015 14.99 -24.35 4.71
C VAL A 1015 14.60 -24.34 3.23
N VAL A 1016 13.34 -24.02 2.90
CA VAL A 1016 12.90 -23.86 1.51
C VAL A 1016 13.59 -22.64 0.90
N PRO A 1017 14.28 -22.79 -0.26
CA PRO A 1017 14.85 -21.66 -0.97
C PRO A 1017 13.79 -20.63 -1.35
N ARG A 1018 14.08 -19.35 -1.16
CA ARG A 1018 13.20 -18.24 -1.58
C ARG A 1018 13.65 -17.70 -2.92
N ILE A 1019 13.72 -18.60 -3.91
CA ILE A 1019 14.26 -18.35 -5.25
C ILE A 1019 13.19 -18.75 -6.26
N MET A 1020 12.73 -17.79 -7.08
CA MET A 1020 11.81 -18.09 -8.18
C MET A 1020 12.58 -18.69 -9.35
N ASP A 1021 13.75 -18.12 -9.65
CA ASP A 1021 14.58 -18.50 -10.78
C ASP A 1021 16.07 -18.29 -10.50
N LEU A 1022 16.92 -19.15 -11.07
CA LEU A 1022 18.35 -19.23 -10.83
C LEU A 1022 19.05 -19.52 -12.16
N LEU A 1023 19.83 -18.54 -12.62
CA LEU A 1023 20.58 -18.65 -13.86
C LEU A 1023 21.35 -19.98 -13.93
N ALA A 1024 20.99 -20.82 -14.89
CA ALA A 1024 21.52 -22.16 -15.08
C ALA A 1024 21.61 -22.51 -16.58
N PRO A 1025 22.59 -23.31 -17.03
CA PRO A 1025 22.62 -23.72 -18.43
C PRO A 1025 21.44 -24.61 -18.85
N SER A 1026 20.73 -25.21 -17.88
CA SER A 1026 19.49 -25.96 -18.07
C SER A 1026 18.63 -25.96 -16.80
N ALA A 1027 17.31 -26.12 -16.96
CA ALA A 1027 16.34 -26.13 -15.86
C ALA A 1027 16.61 -27.27 -14.88
N GLU A 1028 17.06 -28.44 -15.37
CA GLU A 1028 17.42 -29.58 -14.52
C GLU A 1028 18.57 -29.25 -13.56
N LEU A 1029 19.52 -28.43 -13.98
CA LEU A 1029 20.62 -28.02 -13.11
C LEU A 1029 20.11 -27.09 -12.01
N GLN A 1030 19.25 -26.12 -12.35
CA GLN A 1030 18.54 -25.31 -11.34
C GLN A 1030 17.81 -26.20 -10.34
N TYR A 1031 16.96 -27.12 -10.81
CA TYR A 1031 16.18 -27.98 -9.92
C TYR A 1031 17.08 -28.83 -9.02
N THR A 1032 18.20 -29.33 -9.56
CA THR A 1032 19.19 -30.09 -8.77
C THR A 1032 19.79 -29.24 -7.65
N MET A 1033 20.19 -28.01 -7.96
CA MET A 1033 20.77 -27.09 -6.97
C MET A 1033 19.73 -26.68 -5.92
N LEU A 1034 18.53 -26.27 -6.33
CA LEU A 1034 17.48 -25.81 -5.43
C LEU A 1034 16.87 -26.93 -4.58
N ASN A 1035 16.89 -28.20 -5.03
CA ASN A 1035 16.43 -29.35 -4.23
C ASN A 1035 17.53 -30.00 -3.37
N SER A 1036 18.73 -29.41 -3.28
CA SER A 1036 19.84 -29.97 -2.49
C SER A 1036 19.73 -29.72 -0.96
N PHE A 1037 18.68 -29.03 -0.50
CA PHE A 1037 18.42 -28.82 0.93
C PHE A 1037 18.07 -30.13 1.64
N ILE A 1038 18.22 -30.16 2.96
CA ILE A 1038 17.85 -31.30 3.80
C ILE A 1038 16.87 -30.83 4.86
N ALA A 1039 15.70 -31.47 4.94
CA ALA A 1039 14.67 -31.21 5.92
C ALA A 1039 14.18 -32.52 6.55
N ASP A 1040 14.49 -32.75 7.83
CA ASP A 1040 14.06 -33.96 8.56
C ASP A 1040 13.47 -33.59 9.93
N LEU A 1041 12.14 -33.74 10.05
CA LEU A 1041 11.41 -33.48 11.30
C LEU A 1041 11.75 -34.46 12.43
N LYS A 1042 12.23 -35.67 12.12
CA LYS A 1042 12.53 -36.69 13.14
C LYS A 1042 13.85 -36.41 13.83
N THR A 1043 14.82 -35.89 13.10
CA THR A 1043 16.16 -35.56 13.61
C THR A 1043 16.32 -34.07 13.92
N GLY A 1044 15.40 -33.22 13.46
CA GLY A 1044 15.53 -31.77 13.50
C GLY A 1044 16.61 -31.23 12.55
N LYS A 1045 17.12 -32.07 11.64
CA LYS A 1045 18.19 -31.69 10.71
C LYS A 1045 17.61 -30.78 9.62
N ALA A 1046 18.17 -29.58 9.55
CA ALA A 1046 17.80 -28.52 8.62
C ALA A 1046 19.09 -27.99 7.96
N VAL A 1047 19.24 -28.18 6.65
CA VAL A 1047 20.39 -27.71 5.86
C VAL A 1047 19.88 -26.99 4.63
N LEU A 1048 20.38 -25.78 4.38
CA LEU A 1048 20.01 -24.97 3.22
C LEU A 1048 20.55 -25.56 1.91
N ALA A 1049 19.86 -25.28 0.80
CA ALA A 1049 20.30 -25.66 -0.54
C ALA A 1049 21.68 -25.07 -0.85
N GLN A 1050 22.48 -25.81 -1.64
CA GLN A 1050 23.76 -25.39 -2.18
C GLN A 1050 23.61 -25.02 -3.65
N ILE A 1051 23.93 -23.77 -3.99
CA ILE A 1051 23.87 -23.25 -5.36
C ILE A 1051 25.26 -22.86 -5.85
N SER A 1052 25.52 -23.05 -7.14
CA SER A 1052 26.82 -22.77 -7.76
C SER A 1052 26.69 -21.69 -8.82
N GLY A 1053 27.74 -20.91 -9.03
CA GLY A 1053 27.79 -19.89 -10.07
C GLY A 1053 28.34 -20.40 -11.39
N ILE A 1054 28.24 -19.55 -12.41
CA ILE A 1054 28.64 -19.83 -13.77
C ILE A 1054 29.78 -18.89 -14.18
N ASN A 1055 30.69 -19.38 -15.01
CA ASN A 1055 31.76 -18.57 -15.61
C ASN A 1055 31.72 -18.65 -17.14
N ALA A 1056 32.57 -17.84 -17.79
CA ALA A 1056 32.65 -17.78 -19.25
C ALA A 1056 33.01 -19.12 -19.92
N SER A 1057 33.69 -20.05 -19.23
CA SER A 1057 34.03 -21.36 -19.82
C SER A 1057 32.82 -22.29 -19.93
N MET A 1058 31.86 -22.18 -19.00
CA MET A 1058 30.59 -22.93 -19.02
C MET A 1058 29.61 -22.35 -20.06
N ALA A 1059 29.69 -21.05 -20.36
CA ALA A 1059 28.92 -20.41 -21.42
C ALA A 1059 29.32 -20.88 -22.84
N ILE A 1060 30.56 -21.34 -23.03
CA ILE A 1060 31.07 -21.84 -24.33
C ILE A 1060 30.55 -23.25 -24.65
N GLU A 1061 30.20 -24.08 -23.65
CA GLU A 1061 29.65 -25.43 -23.88
C GLU A 1061 28.23 -25.42 -24.48
N GLN A 1062 27.43 -24.38 -24.23
CA GLN A 1062 26.12 -24.18 -24.88
C GLN A 1062 26.21 -23.93 -26.40
N ALA A 1063 27.39 -23.55 -26.93
CA ALA A 1063 27.57 -23.21 -28.34
C ALA A 1063 27.81 -24.42 -29.27
N LYS A 1064 27.86 -25.67 -28.76
CA LYS A 1064 27.90 -26.86 -29.61
C LYS A 1064 26.49 -27.34 -29.95
N PRO A 1065 26.12 -27.50 -31.23
CA PRO A 1065 24.84 -28.10 -31.58
C PRO A 1065 24.83 -29.55 -31.12
N ILE A 1066 23.94 -29.88 -30.19
CA ILE A 1066 23.64 -31.27 -29.82
C ILE A 1066 22.78 -31.83 -30.96
N THR A 1067 23.35 -32.71 -31.77
CA THR A 1067 22.58 -33.52 -32.74
C THR A 1067 21.74 -34.54 -31.97
N ILE A 1068 20.49 -34.19 -31.66
CA ILE A 1068 19.52 -35.17 -31.15
C ILE A 1068 19.09 -36.03 -32.33
N THR A 1069 19.45 -37.31 -32.30
CA THR A 1069 19.00 -38.31 -33.26
C THR A 1069 17.60 -38.77 -32.86
N TYR A 1070 16.58 -38.39 -33.62
CA TYR A 1070 15.24 -38.96 -33.46
C TYR A 1070 15.20 -40.35 -34.08
N THR A 1071 14.97 -41.39 -33.27
CA THR A 1071 14.53 -42.69 -33.78
C THR A 1071 13.02 -42.63 -34.02
N THR A 1072 12.62 -42.27 -35.24
CA THR A 1072 11.22 -42.38 -35.69
C THR A 1072 10.82 -43.85 -35.78
N LEU A 1073 10.01 -44.35 -34.85
CA LEU A 1073 9.17 -45.52 -35.09
C LEU A 1073 7.92 -45.06 -35.84
N VAL A 1074 7.88 -45.38 -37.13
CA VAL A 1074 6.70 -45.20 -37.99
C VAL A 1074 5.77 -46.39 -37.76
N GLU A 1075 4.69 -46.21 -37.00
CA GLU A 1075 3.54 -47.12 -37.06
C GLU A 1075 2.50 -46.56 -38.04
N ARG A 1076 2.36 -47.25 -39.18
CA ARG A 1076 1.32 -47.02 -40.17
C ARG A 1076 -0.03 -47.47 -39.61
N SER A 1077 -1.00 -46.58 -39.61
CA SER A 1077 -2.41 -46.91 -39.41
C SER A 1077 -2.97 -47.60 -40.66
N TYR A 1078 -3.57 -48.78 -40.49
CA TYR A 1078 -4.41 -49.42 -41.50
C TYR A 1078 -5.88 -49.28 -41.10
N THR A 1079 -6.70 -48.82 -42.04
CA THR A 1079 -8.16 -48.79 -41.94
C THR A 1079 -8.71 -50.18 -42.26
N THR A 1080 -9.58 -50.74 -41.40
CA THR A 1080 -10.55 -51.77 -41.82
C THR A 1080 -11.90 -51.49 -41.19
N THR A 1081 -12.91 -51.29 -42.04
CA THR A 1081 -14.32 -51.18 -41.67
C THR A 1081 -14.95 -52.56 -41.51
N ARG A 1082 -15.77 -52.78 -40.47
CA ARG A 1082 -16.93 -53.67 -40.58
C ARG A 1082 -18.08 -53.29 -39.65
N THR A 1083 -19.25 -53.25 -40.25
CA THR A 1083 -20.61 -52.91 -39.79
C THR A 1083 -21.20 -53.94 -38.82
N MET A 1084 -22.08 -53.52 -37.89
CA MET A 1084 -23.46 -54.04 -37.73
C MET A 1084 -24.35 -53.12 -36.86
N THR A 1085 -25.44 -52.71 -37.51
CA THR A 1085 -26.86 -52.50 -37.15
C THR A 1085 -27.38 -52.33 -35.72
N GLU A 1086 -28.41 -51.46 -35.65
CA GLU A 1086 -29.22 -50.88 -34.58
C GLU A 1086 -29.93 -51.79 -33.57
N THR A 1087 -30.21 -51.23 -32.38
CA THR A 1087 -31.49 -51.38 -31.68
C THR A 1087 -31.81 -50.09 -30.90
N VAL A 1088 -33.01 -49.54 -31.11
CA VAL A 1088 -33.58 -48.40 -30.37
C VAL A 1088 -34.59 -48.93 -29.35
N THR A 1089 -34.60 -48.44 -28.10
CA THR A 1089 -35.79 -47.95 -27.36
C THR A 1089 -35.35 -47.29 -26.03
N THR A 1090 -35.94 -46.12 -25.76
CA THR A 1090 -35.96 -45.25 -24.56
C THR A 1090 -36.21 -45.94 -23.21
N TYR A 1091 -35.71 -45.37 -22.09
CA TYR A 1091 -36.48 -44.89 -20.91
C TYR A 1091 -35.60 -44.46 -19.69
N SER A 1092 -36.04 -43.36 -19.06
CA SER A 1092 -36.13 -43.04 -17.60
C SER A 1092 -34.96 -43.12 -16.60
N ILE A 1093 -34.89 -42.01 -15.83
CA ILE A 1093 -34.35 -41.77 -14.49
C ILE A 1093 -34.51 -42.96 -13.51
N SER A 1094 -33.43 -43.37 -12.83
CA SER A 1094 -33.39 -43.63 -11.37
C SER A 1094 -31.97 -43.97 -10.86
N THR A 1095 -31.71 -43.51 -9.63
CA THR A 1095 -30.63 -43.84 -8.67
C THR A 1095 -30.12 -45.30 -8.66
N ILE A 1096 -28.80 -45.51 -8.48
CA ILE A 1096 -28.14 -46.31 -7.41
C ILE A 1096 -26.65 -46.66 -7.71
N ARG A 1097 -25.80 -46.38 -6.69
CA ARG A 1097 -24.52 -46.99 -6.20
C ARG A 1097 -23.27 -47.05 -7.08
N GLU A 1098 -22.29 -46.23 -6.69
CA GLU A 1098 -20.86 -46.57 -6.75
C GLU A 1098 -20.49 -47.62 -5.69
N VAL A 1099 -19.65 -48.58 -6.08
CA VAL A 1099 -19.10 -49.65 -5.23
C VAL A 1099 -17.66 -49.30 -4.85
N VAL A 1100 -17.47 -49.20 -3.54
CA VAL A 1100 -16.22 -48.97 -2.80
C VAL A 1100 -15.34 -50.22 -2.80
N ARG A 1101 -14.03 -50.08 -3.01
CA ARG A 1101 -13.05 -51.11 -2.58
C ARG A 1101 -12.74 -50.91 -1.09
N GLU A 1102 -12.97 -51.97 -0.33
CA GLU A 1102 -12.81 -52.08 1.12
C GLU A 1102 -11.38 -51.80 1.58
N TYR A 1103 -11.23 -50.81 2.46
CA TYR A 1103 -10.23 -50.86 3.53
C TYR A 1103 -10.81 -51.68 4.69
N ASP A 1104 -9.94 -52.50 5.27
CA ASP A 1104 -10.18 -53.48 6.32
C ASP A 1104 -10.95 -52.90 7.53
N ARG A 1105 -12.28 -53.09 7.51
CA ARG A 1105 -13.19 -52.79 8.63
C ARG A 1105 -12.99 -53.74 9.81
N GLY A 1106 -12.22 -54.83 9.68
CA GLY A 1106 -11.94 -55.75 10.77
C GLY A 1106 -11.08 -55.12 11.86
N PHE A 1107 -10.07 -54.34 11.49
CA PHE A 1107 -9.13 -53.77 12.46
C PHE A 1107 -9.74 -52.61 13.27
N ILE A 1108 -10.55 -51.76 12.63
CA ILE A 1108 -11.22 -50.62 13.29
C ILE A 1108 -12.41 -51.10 14.13
N LEU A 1109 -13.17 -52.12 13.71
CA LEU A 1109 -14.26 -52.66 14.53
C LEU A 1109 -13.72 -53.41 15.77
N VAL A 1110 -12.59 -54.10 15.65
CA VAL A 1110 -11.92 -54.76 16.80
C VAL A 1110 -11.34 -53.73 17.76
N LEU A 1111 -10.71 -52.65 17.29
CA LEU A 1111 -10.21 -51.58 18.16
C LEU A 1111 -11.34 -50.79 18.83
N THR A 1112 -12.44 -50.55 18.11
CA THR A 1112 -13.60 -49.82 18.63
C THR A 1112 -14.40 -50.69 19.61
N MET A 1113 -14.55 -51.99 19.37
CA MET A 1113 -15.14 -52.92 20.35
C MET A 1113 -14.22 -53.21 21.55
N LEU A 1114 -12.88 -53.16 21.39
CA LEU A 1114 -11.96 -53.19 22.53
C LEU A 1114 -12.05 -51.92 23.37
N MET A 1115 -12.11 -50.73 22.75
CA MET A 1115 -12.21 -49.45 23.47
C MET A 1115 -13.60 -49.25 24.09
N LEU A 1116 -14.67 -49.72 23.43
CA LEU A 1116 -16.03 -49.76 24.00
C LEU A 1116 -16.14 -50.82 25.09
N GLY A 1117 -15.48 -51.98 24.94
CA GLY A 1117 -15.41 -53.04 25.96
C GLY A 1117 -14.59 -52.63 27.19
N ILE A 1118 -13.49 -51.90 27.00
CA ILE A 1118 -12.69 -51.30 28.08
C ILE A 1118 -13.46 -50.14 28.74
N GLY A 1119 -14.16 -49.32 27.96
CA GLY A 1119 -15.04 -48.26 28.49
C GLY A 1119 -16.24 -48.80 29.28
N ILE A 1120 -16.86 -49.89 28.83
CA ILE A 1120 -17.95 -50.59 29.54
C ILE A 1120 -17.38 -51.35 30.75
N ALA A 1121 -16.19 -51.94 30.68
CA ALA A 1121 -15.56 -52.61 31.83
C ALA A 1121 -15.10 -51.63 32.91
N ILE A 1122 -14.56 -50.48 32.53
CA ILE A 1122 -14.21 -49.36 33.43
C ILE A 1122 -15.49 -48.73 33.98
N GLY A 1123 -16.51 -48.52 33.15
CA GLY A 1123 -17.84 -48.06 33.57
C GLY A 1123 -18.51 -49.04 34.55
N PHE A 1124 -18.39 -50.35 34.33
CA PHE A 1124 -18.92 -51.38 35.24
C PHE A 1124 -18.09 -51.48 36.52
N LEU A 1125 -16.76 -51.32 36.48
CA LEU A 1125 -15.90 -51.27 37.68
C LEU A 1125 -16.14 -50.01 38.51
N VAL A 1126 -16.28 -48.85 37.88
CA VAL A 1126 -16.58 -47.57 38.52
C VAL A 1126 -18.00 -47.58 39.08
N THR A 1127 -18.98 -48.17 38.38
CA THR A 1127 -20.36 -48.32 38.88
C THR A 1127 -20.44 -49.37 40.01
N ARG A 1128 -19.63 -50.45 40.00
CA ARG A 1128 -19.53 -51.41 41.13
C ARG A 1128 -18.83 -50.81 42.36
N LEU A 1129 -17.84 -49.94 42.16
CA LEU A 1129 -17.16 -49.21 43.23
C LEU A 1129 -18.04 -48.10 43.83
N ILE A 1130 -18.95 -47.53 43.05
CA ILE A 1130 -19.95 -46.55 43.50
C ILE A 1130 -21.15 -47.23 44.20
N ILE A 1131 -21.61 -48.41 43.73
CA ILE A 1131 -22.73 -49.15 44.35
C ILE A 1131 -22.31 -49.86 45.66
N ASN A 1132 -21.05 -50.30 45.81
CA ASN A 1132 -20.56 -50.87 47.08
C ASN A 1132 -20.17 -49.84 48.16
N ARG A 1133 -20.33 -48.53 47.91
CA ARG A 1133 -20.24 -47.48 48.95
C ARG A 1133 -21.60 -47.01 49.49
N ARG A 1134 -22.70 -47.74 49.25
CA ARG A 1134 -24.01 -47.48 49.88
C ARG A 1134 -24.62 -48.62 50.71
N ARG A 1135 -23.84 -49.64 51.10
CA ARG A 1135 -24.15 -50.50 52.27
C ARG A 1135 -22.87 -50.87 53.01
N ILE A 1136 -22.42 -49.97 53.89
CA ILE A 1136 -22.11 -50.11 55.33
C ILE A 1136 -21.79 -48.70 55.83
#